data_AF-A0A954SYG5-F1
#
_entry.id   AF-A0A954SYG5-F1
#
_cell.length_a   1.000
_cell.length_b   1.000
_cell.length_c   1.000
_cell.angle_alpha   90.00
_cell.angle_beta   90.00
_cell.angle_gamma   90.00
#
_symmetry.space_group_name_H-M   'P 1'
#
loop_
_entity.id
_entity.type
_entity.pdbx_description
1 polymer ?
#
loop_
_entity_poly.entity_id
_entity_poly.type
_entity_poly.pdbx_seq_one_letter_code
_entity_poly.pdbx_strand_id
1 'polypeptide(L)'
;MTRPLHFLCVAATTVLIFATLVGQMPAEESQPGGSGKKQTATLPARPPLTTSRMIGSPEPPLPYRVRRAYPAITLKQPIYVKREPGTSNLIIIHYLGDTNGPGRLVRVVDDPDVTETNLLLECPRFVYGFTFHPDYETNGYIYLHTNSPDHDGQRYNQILRYTVGREPPYACAEASRQLILEWPSAGHDGGDVAFGNDGMLYITSGDGSTTSDVLGSGQDVTNLLANVLRIDVDHPVAGQPYSVPPDNPFVDVEDARPEIWCYGLRNPFRMSADGATGQIWVGNNGQDRWEQAYLLERGANYGWPIMEGNHPFQPDRPRGPSPFTAPTVEHPHSISRSLTGGVVYHGHELADLSGAYIYGDYATGRIWAVRHDGAKVAMHDVIADSALQITGFGLDTHGELIIVDHGGGLYHLEPTPPTEQSVPFPQRLSETGLFTSVTDHAMAPGVVAYSVNAQRWADGAHKQQFIALPAEATIDFVAEGHWVFPDGTALVQTLSIDESANGLDGNGGVSANRRRLETRILLRQQGEWAGYSYRWNDEQTDAELVPAAGGDLTVNLFDPFTDKVSPHRWPIPSRIECMVCHSRAADYVLGISTPELNRPHDYDGVVLNQLAAWQQMGMFTGDAEIVPDDLPRMVDPYDTAADLTARARSYLHVNCQHCHLNSGGGNADFEIDFSRPLDKTALVGVKPVHSTFGLDDARLVAAGHPERSVLFYRLSKLGVGRMPQLGTEQLDRAGLRLIHDWIVSLGTEDDAPTSLDDFATGADEAQASIDRLLASTSGAQRLLDAVDADLAPPAVAKRAVDAGTTHANDAVRDLFERYVPV
;
A
#
# COMPACT_ATOMS: atom_id res chain seq x y z
N MET A 1 40.70 31.28 61.52
CA MET A 1 40.58 32.42 62.45
C MET A 1 40.88 33.70 61.68
N THR A 2 39.99 34.68 61.84
CA THR A 2 40.20 36.14 61.64
C THR A 2 40.69 36.66 60.28
N ARG A 3 39.68 37.06 59.47
CA ARG A 3 39.55 38.31 58.69
C ARG A 3 40.11 39.58 59.42
N PRO A 4 40.19 40.81 58.84
CA PRO A 4 40.03 41.24 57.42
C PRO A 4 40.81 42.54 56.97
N LEU A 5 40.49 43.01 55.74
CA LEU A 5 40.09 44.41 55.36
C LEU A 5 41.14 45.56 55.35
N HIS A 6 41.40 46.16 54.17
CA HIS A 6 40.81 47.45 53.75
C HIS A 6 41.32 47.97 52.39
N PHE A 7 40.34 48.40 51.59
CA PHE A 7 40.28 49.47 50.58
C PHE A 7 41.49 50.37 50.31
N LEU A 8 41.72 50.64 49.02
CA LEU A 8 42.09 51.98 48.55
C LEU A 8 41.39 52.32 47.22
N CYS A 9 41.23 53.61 46.99
CA CYS A 9 40.34 54.26 46.04
C CYS A 9 41.15 55.15 45.07
N VAL A 10 40.51 55.57 43.97
CA VAL A 10 40.76 56.79 43.16
C VAL A 10 41.53 56.66 41.81
N ALA A 11 40.73 56.79 40.74
CA ALA A 11 40.83 57.61 39.51
C ALA A 11 42.06 57.61 38.58
N ALA A 12 41.83 57.45 37.26
CA ALA A 12 41.69 58.56 36.28
C ALA A 12 41.91 58.13 34.79
N THR A 13 40.89 58.40 33.96
CA THR A 13 40.91 59.03 32.62
C THR A 13 41.75 58.48 31.43
N THR A 14 41.02 57.82 30.51
CA THR A 14 40.88 58.01 29.02
C THR A 14 42.08 58.30 28.08
N VAL A 15 42.17 57.51 26.99
CA VAL A 15 42.24 57.88 25.52
C VAL A 15 43.00 56.78 24.73
N LEU A 16 42.25 55.87 24.08
CA LEU A 16 42.08 55.63 22.62
C LEU A 16 43.21 54.92 21.82
N ILE A 17 42.77 53.83 21.17
CA ILE A 17 42.97 53.41 19.76
C ILE A 17 43.81 52.15 19.45
N PHE A 18 43.04 51.15 19.00
CA PHE A 18 43.27 50.08 18.00
C PHE A 18 44.30 48.97 18.26
N ALA A 19 43.78 47.76 18.47
CA ALA A 19 44.13 46.59 17.66
C ALA A 19 43.12 45.42 17.85
N THR A 20 42.89 44.75 16.72
CA THR A 20 42.41 43.39 16.43
C THR A 20 42.47 42.28 17.51
N LEU A 21 41.65 41.24 17.23
CA LEU A 21 41.68 39.81 17.65
C LEU A 21 40.71 39.35 18.76
N VAL A 22 39.88 38.38 18.36
CA VAL A 22 39.61 37.07 18.99
C VAL A 22 39.36 37.01 20.51
N GLY A 23 38.22 36.43 20.89
CA GLY A 23 37.97 35.88 22.22
C GLY A 23 36.48 35.56 22.38
N GLN A 24 36.11 34.28 22.34
CA GLN A 24 35.83 33.47 23.53
C GLN A 24 34.53 33.86 24.26
N MET A 25 33.58 32.93 24.21
CA MET A 25 32.40 32.88 25.09
C MET A 25 32.83 32.94 26.57
N PRO A 26 31.91 33.40 27.42
CA PRO A 26 31.57 32.58 28.56
C PRO A 26 30.06 32.37 28.68
N ALA A 27 29.71 31.19 29.16
CA ALA A 27 28.39 30.86 29.67
C ALA A 27 28.10 31.65 30.95
N GLU A 28 26.88 32.14 31.11
CA GLU A 28 26.25 32.28 32.42
C GLU A 28 24.72 32.26 32.27
N GLU A 29 24.09 31.31 32.95
CA GLU A 29 22.66 31.23 33.17
C GLU A 29 22.17 32.50 33.88
N SER A 30 21.13 33.13 33.33
CA SER A 30 20.29 34.06 34.09
C SER A 30 18.83 33.71 33.90
N GLN A 31 18.19 33.24 34.97
CA GLN A 31 16.74 33.07 35.05
C GLN A 31 16.01 34.41 34.84
N PRO A 32 14.85 34.46 34.15
CA PRO A 32 14.03 35.65 34.14
C PRO A 32 12.88 35.50 35.15
N GLY A 33 13.08 36.08 36.33
CA GLY A 33 11.99 36.56 37.18
C GLY A 33 11.75 38.04 36.88
N GLY A 34 10.73 38.35 36.08
CA GLY A 34 10.35 39.73 35.75
C GLY A 34 9.09 39.77 34.90
N SER A 35 7.99 40.21 35.50
CA SER A 35 6.66 40.35 34.90
C SER A 35 6.61 41.46 33.84
N GLY A 36 7.15 41.16 32.65
CA GLY A 36 6.77 41.82 31.41
C GLY A 36 5.55 41.12 30.84
N LYS A 37 4.47 41.86 30.56
CA LYS A 37 3.35 41.34 29.76
C LYS A 37 3.91 40.74 28.47
N LYS A 38 3.88 39.41 28.31
CA LYS A 38 4.08 38.75 27.02
C LYS A 38 3.04 39.34 26.09
N GLN A 39 3.46 40.19 25.14
CA GLN A 39 2.69 40.43 23.94
C GLN A 39 2.60 39.06 23.27
N THR A 40 1.46 38.39 23.41
CA THR A 40 1.16 37.20 22.62
C THR A 40 1.14 37.65 21.18
N ALA A 41 2.16 37.29 20.41
CA ALA A 41 2.17 37.52 18.98
C ALA A 41 0.94 36.81 18.40
N THR A 42 -0.02 37.57 17.88
CA THR A 42 -1.24 37.06 17.25
C THR A 42 -1.07 37.10 15.75
N LEU A 43 -1.26 35.95 15.10
CA LEU A 43 -1.29 35.87 13.65
C LEU A 43 -2.65 36.35 13.12
N PRO A 44 -2.68 37.03 11.95
CA PRO A 44 -3.94 37.36 11.30
C PRO A 44 -4.64 36.10 10.78
N ALA A 45 -5.96 36.20 10.58
CA ALA A 45 -6.72 35.15 9.90
C ALA A 45 -6.15 34.90 8.49
N ARG A 46 -6.19 33.64 8.04
CA ARG A 46 -5.77 33.24 6.70
C ARG A 46 -6.64 33.95 5.64
N PRO A 47 -6.05 34.62 4.64
CA PRO A 47 -6.82 35.13 3.50
C PRO A 47 -7.51 34.00 2.73
N PRO A 48 -8.75 34.19 2.25
CA PRO A 48 -9.42 33.17 1.46
C PRO A 48 -8.73 32.98 0.10
N LEU A 49 -8.46 31.73 -0.26
CA LEU A 49 -7.85 31.40 -1.54
C LEU A 49 -8.93 31.28 -2.62
N THR A 50 -8.97 32.26 -3.53
CA THR A 50 -9.93 32.31 -4.65
C THR A 50 -9.25 32.17 -6.01
N THR A 51 -7.93 32.05 -6.04
CA THR A 51 -7.12 32.01 -7.27
C THR A 51 -6.87 30.62 -7.81
N SER A 52 -7.08 29.56 -7.02
CA SER A 52 -6.82 28.18 -7.44
C SER A 52 -7.60 27.82 -8.69
N ARG A 53 -6.91 27.26 -9.69
CA ARG A 53 -7.46 26.78 -10.96
C ARG A 53 -7.37 25.27 -11.11
N MET A 54 -6.89 24.58 -10.08
CA MET A 54 -6.80 23.13 -10.03
C MET A 54 -8.19 22.54 -9.83
N ILE A 55 -8.97 22.43 -10.91
CA ILE A 55 -10.35 21.92 -10.93
C ILE A 55 -10.44 20.80 -11.97
N GLY A 56 -10.91 19.62 -11.56
CA GLY A 56 -11.01 18.44 -12.42
C GLY A 56 -9.67 17.71 -12.58
N SER A 57 -9.50 17.00 -13.70
CA SER A 57 -8.29 16.24 -14.04
C SER A 57 -7.79 16.64 -15.44
N PRO A 58 -6.47 16.53 -15.70
CA PRO A 58 -5.88 16.72 -17.01
C PRO A 58 -6.15 15.56 -17.98
N GLU A 59 -6.52 14.39 -17.44
CA GLU A 59 -6.92 13.23 -18.22
C GLU A 59 -8.38 13.39 -18.67
N PRO A 60 -8.73 12.93 -19.89
CA PRO A 60 -10.13 12.88 -20.29
C PRO A 60 -10.91 12.00 -19.29
N PRO A 61 -12.18 12.33 -19.00
CA PRO A 61 -12.99 11.48 -18.16
C PRO A 61 -13.07 10.07 -18.75
N LEU A 62 -12.98 9.07 -17.89
CA LEU A 62 -13.21 7.68 -18.28
C LEU A 62 -14.63 7.53 -18.87
N PRO A 63 -14.83 6.59 -19.81
CA PRO A 63 -16.08 6.50 -20.57
C PRO A 63 -17.31 6.23 -19.70
N TYR A 64 -17.13 5.65 -18.51
CA TYR A 64 -18.21 5.36 -17.58
C TYR A 64 -17.91 5.84 -16.16
N ARG A 65 -18.97 6.05 -15.39
CA ARG A 65 -18.94 6.29 -13.94
C ARG A 65 -19.91 5.36 -13.23
N VAL A 66 -19.75 5.22 -11.91
CA VAL A 66 -20.68 4.45 -11.07
C VAL A 66 -21.86 5.31 -10.63
N ARG A 67 -23.05 4.71 -10.60
CA ARG A 67 -24.28 5.30 -10.04
C ARG A 67 -24.95 4.32 -9.09
N ARG A 68 -25.36 4.80 -7.91
CA ARG A 68 -26.09 3.97 -6.93
C ARG A 68 -27.37 3.41 -7.57
N ALA A 69 -27.51 2.09 -7.56
CA ALA A 69 -28.61 1.38 -8.20
C ALA A 69 -29.84 1.26 -7.28
N TYR A 70 -29.61 0.89 -6.02
CA TYR A 70 -30.66 0.68 -5.02
C TYR A 70 -30.38 1.58 -3.80
N PRO A 71 -30.76 2.86 -3.83
CA PRO A 71 -30.48 3.81 -2.76
C PRO A 71 -31.36 3.61 -1.52
N ALA A 72 -32.54 2.99 -1.66
CA ALA A 72 -33.52 2.87 -0.59
C ALA A 72 -33.31 1.64 0.33
N ILE A 73 -32.53 0.64 -0.10
CA ILE A 73 -32.11 -0.48 0.76
C ILE A 73 -30.82 -0.18 1.52
N THR A 74 -30.77 -0.68 2.76
CA THR A 74 -29.54 -0.74 3.54
C THR A 74 -28.96 -2.15 3.47
N LEU A 75 -27.78 -2.27 2.88
CA LEU A 75 -26.97 -3.49 2.91
C LEU A 75 -25.77 -3.26 3.82
N LYS A 76 -25.38 -4.29 4.56
CA LYS A 76 -24.18 -4.26 5.39
C LYS A 76 -23.15 -5.17 4.75
N GLN A 77 -22.02 -4.62 4.29
CA GLN A 77 -20.94 -5.38 3.68
C GLN A 77 -21.42 -6.43 2.65
N PRO A 78 -22.18 -6.02 1.61
CA PRO A 78 -22.55 -6.95 0.56
C PRO A 78 -21.28 -7.41 -0.17
N ILE A 79 -21.24 -8.68 -0.56
CA ILE A 79 -20.09 -9.24 -1.28
C ILE A 79 -20.42 -9.86 -2.63
N TYR A 80 -21.69 -10.21 -2.87
CA TYR A 80 -22.07 -10.88 -4.09
C TYR A 80 -23.56 -10.73 -4.38
N VAL A 81 -23.92 -10.75 -5.67
CA VAL A 81 -25.31 -10.64 -6.13
C VAL A 81 -25.51 -11.49 -7.38
N LYS A 82 -26.65 -12.19 -7.46
CA LYS A 82 -27.15 -12.81 -8.70
C LYS A 82 -28.65 -12.64 -8.81
N ARG A 83 -29.15 -12.47 -10.03
CA ARG A 83 -30.58 -12.61 -10.31
C ARG A 83 -31.07 -14.03 -10.01
N GLU A 84 -32.25 -14.14 -9.43
CA GLU A 84 -32.93 -15.42 -9.23
C GLU A 84 -33.61 -15.84 -10.57
N PRO A 85 -33.27 -17.00 -11.15
CA PRO A 85 -33.85 -17.43 -12.42
C PRO A 85 -35.37 -17.56 -12.37
N GLY A 86 -36.05 -17.06 -13.40
CA GLY A 86 -37.50 -17.10 -13.53
C GLY A 86 -38.27 -16.10 -12.65
N THR A 87 -37.58 -15.17 -11.96
CA THR A 87 -38.23 -14.17 -11.09
C THR A 87 -37.71 -12.75 -11.35
N SER A 88 -38.35 -11.76 -10.72
CA SER A 88 -37.90 -10.36 -10.69
C SER A 88 -37.08 -10.03 -9.44
N ASN A 89 -36.34 -11.01 -8.89
CA ASN A 89 -35.60 -10.84 -7.65
C ASN A 89 -34.09 -10.95 -7.86
N LEU A 90 -33.35 -10.29 -6.97
CA LEU A 90 -31.93 -10.49 -6.75
C LEU A 90 -31.70 -11.21 -5.43
N ILE A 91 -30.71 -12.10 -5.40
CA ILE A 91 -30.18 -12.69 -4.18
C ILE A 91 -28.81 -12.09 -3.90
N ILE A 92 -28.63 -11.58 -2.69
CA ILE A 92 -27.44 -10.85 -2.25
C ILE A 92 -26.83 -11.58 -1.05
N ILE A 93 -25.51 -11.77 -1.06
CA ILE A 93 -24.76 -12.13 0.15
C ILE A 93 -24.35 -10.84 0.86
N HIS A 94 -24.63 -10.72 2.15
CA HIS A 94 -24.19 -9.59 2.98
C HIS A 94 -23.89 -10.01 4.43
N TYR A 95 -23.14 -9.19 5.17
CA TYR A 95 -22.63 -9.49 6.51
C TYR A 95 -23.01 -8.45 7.54
N LEU A 96 -23.18 -8.84 8.79
CA LEU A 96 -23.54 -7.91 9.88
C LEU A 96 -22.34 -7.21 10.54
N GLY A 97 -21.15 -7.21 9.91
CA GLY A 97 -19.97 -6.49 10.40
C GLY A 97 -18.87 -7.34 11.04
N ASP A 98 -19.02 -8.67 11.08
CA ASP A 98 -18.00 -9.60 11.59
C ASP A 98 -17.43 -10.41 10.42
N THR A 99 -16.13 -10.24 10.16
CA THR A 99 -15.38 -10.91 9.08
C THR A 99 -15.32 -12.43 9.22
N ASN A 100 -15.66 -13.00 10.39
CA ASN A 100 -15.82 -14.45 10.61
C ASN A 100 -17.23 -14.83 11.10
N GLY A 101 -18.17 -13.88 11.02
CA GLY A 101 -19.54 -14.02 11.49
C GLY A 101 -20.44 -14.78 10.51
N PRO A 102 -21.74 -14.89 10.84
CA PRO A 102 -22.70 -15.59 9.99
C PRO A 102 -22.93 -14.83 8.67
N GLY A 103 -22.79 -15.54 7.55
CA GLY A 103 -23.16 -15.04 6.24
C GLY A 103 -24.67 -15.13 6.02
N ARG A 104 -25.25 -14.13 5.35
CA ARG A 104 -26.68 -14.08 5.04
C ARG A 104 -26.91 -13.96 3.55
N LEU A 105 -27.79 -14.80 3.03
CA LEU A 105 -28.40 -14.63 1.71
C LEU A 105 -29.74 -13.94 1.91
N VAL A 106 -29.90 -12.78 1.30
CA VAL A 106 -31.15 -12.04 1.30
C VAL A 106 -31.71 -11.90 -0.12
N ARG A 107 -33.02 -11.95 -0.24
CA ARG A 107 -33.78 -11.72 -1.45
C ARG A 107 -34.33 -10.31 -1.45
N VAL A 108 -34.16 -9.61 -2.56
CA VAL A 108 -34.77 -8.30 -2.83
C VAL A 108 -35.48 -8.34 -4.17
N VAL A 109 -36.54 -7.56 -4.31
CA VAL A 109 -37.12 -7.28 -5.62
C VAL A 109 -36.12 -6.41 -6.37
N ASP A 110 -35.95 -6.69 -7.66
CA ASP A 110 -35.13 -5.88 -8.55
C ASP A 110 -35.87 -4.58 -8.92
N ASP A 111 -35.90 -3.65 -7.97
CA ASP A 111 -36.55 -2.36 -8.07
C ASP A 111 -35.71 -1.32 -7.29
N PRO A 112 -35.27 -0.21 -7.92
CA PRO A 112 -34.52 0.85 -7.25
C PRO A 112 -35.18 1.42 -5.97
N ASP A 113 -36.51 1.37 -5.89
CA ASP A 113 -37.30 1.88 -4.77
C ASP A 113 -37.52 0.84 -3.66
N VAL A 114 -36.95 -0.38 -3.79
CA VAL A 114 -37.07 -1.41 -2.76
C VAL A 114 -36.49 -0.95 -1.42
N THR A 115 -37.20 -1.21 -0.33
CA THR A 115 -36.79 -0.82 1.03
C THR A 115 -36.53 -2.01 1.94
N GLU A 116 -37.02 -3.18 1.58
CA GLU A 116 -37.03 -4.38 2.43
C GLU A 116 -36.24 -5.52 1.80
N THR A 117 -35.60 -6.31 2.67
CA THR A 117 -34.89 -7.54 2.29
C THR A 117 -35.54 -8.73 2.97
N ASN A 118 -35.71 -9.84 2.27
CA ASN A 118 -36.21 -11.10 2.84
C ASN A 118 -35.06 -12.07 3.08
N LEU A 119 -34.88 -12.55 4.32
CA LEU A 119 -33.84 -13.53 4.63
C LEU A 119 -34.18 -14.89 3.98
N LEU A 120 -33.28 -15.39 3.13
CA LEU A 120 -33.39 -16.72 2.54
C LEU A 120 -32.67 -17.79 3.35
N LEU A 121 -31.46 -17.47 3.80
CA LEU A 121 -30.61 -18.40 4.52
C LEU A 121 -29.63 -17.61 5.37
N GLU A 122 -29.46 -18.05 6.61
CA GLU A 122 -28.36 -17.64 7.48
C GLU A 122 -27.44 -18.85 7.66
N CYS A 123 -26.16 -18.67 7.32
CA CYS A 123 -25.14 -19.67 7.50
C CYS A 123 -24.34 -19.37 8.77
N PRO A 124 -23.87 -20.40 9.50
CA PRO A 124 -23.14 -20.20 10.75
C PRO A 124 -21.78 -19.53 10.59
N ARG A 125 -21.26 -19.45 9.35
CA ARG A 125 -19.95 -18.91 8.98
C ARG A 125 -20.06 -18.14 7.65
N PHE A 126 -18.90 -17.69 7.17
CA PHE A 126 -18.76 -16.95 5.92
C PHE A 126 -19.23 -17.76 4.70
N VAL A 127 -20.08 -17.15 3.87
CA VAL A 127 -20.51 -17.65 2.56
C VAL A 127 -19.86 -16.79 1.48
N TYR A 128 -19.01 -17.36 0.66
CA TYR A 128 -18.26 -16.59 -0.32
C TYR A 128 -19.05 -16.31 -1.60
N GLY A 129 -19.79 -17.30 -2.07
CA GLY A 129 -20.47 -17.29 -3.36
C GLY A 129 -21.59 -18.33 -3.43
N PHE A 130 -22.46 -18.18 -4.43
CA PHE A 130 -23.53 -19.13 -4.70
C PHE A 130 -23.86 -19.17 -6.19
N THR A 131 -24.49 -20.25 -6.62
CA THR A 131 -25.08 -20.37 -7.94
C THR A 131 -26.38 -21.16 -7.90
N PHE A 132 -27.23 -20.91 -8.90
CA PHE A 132 -28.43 -21.70 -9.13
C PHE A 132 -28.11 -22.86 -10.05
N HIS A 133 -28.81 -23.98 -9.84
CA HIS A 133 -28.82 -25.08 -10.80
C HIS A 133 -29.37 -24.62 -12.16
N PRO A 134 -28.91 -25.16 -13.30
CA PRO A 134 -29.48 -24.82 -14.62
C PRO A 134 -31.00 -25.05 -14.66
N ASP A 135 -31.48 -26.15 -14.07
CA ASP A 135 -32.92 -26.44 -13.90
C ASP A 135 -33.58 -25.81 -12.66
N TYR A 136 -33.05 -24.68 -12.15
CA TYR A 136 -33.51 -24.06 -10.91
C TYR A 136 -35.01 -23.83 -10.87
N GLU A 137 -35.65 -23.39 -11.95
CA GLU A 137 -37.09 -23.15 -11.99
C GLU A 137 -37.91 -24.40 -11.66
N THR A 138 -37.37 -25.59 -11.98
CA THR A 138 -38.01 -26.88 -11.71
C THR A 138 -37.63 -27.43 -10.34
N ASN A 139 -36.32 -27.50 -10.02
CA ASN A 139 -35.82 -28.22 -8.84
C ASN A 139 -35.61 -27.32 -7.59
N GLY A 140 -35.52 -26.00 -7.78
CA GLY A 140 -35.26 -25.03 -6.71
C GLY A 140 -33.87 -25.13 -6.08
N TYR A 141 -32.90 -25.78 -6.73
CA TYR A 141 -31.58 -26.03 -6.16
C TYR A 141 -30.65 -24.82 -6.25
N ILE A 142 -30.07 -24.47 -5.10
CA ILE A 142 -29.02 -23.47 -4.94
C ILE A 142 -27.79 -24.15 -4.33
N TYR A 143 -26.60 -23.82 -4.85
CA TYR A 143 -25.31 -24.31 -4.39
C TYR A 143 -24.52 -23.15 -3.78
N LEU A 144 -23.92 -23.36 -2.61
CA LEU A 144 -23.18 -22.35 -1.86
C LEU A 144 -21.76 -22.82 -1.63
N HIS A 145 -20.80 -21.90 -1.75
CA HIS A 145 -19.45 -22.06 -1.22
C HIS A 145 -19.35 -21.32 0.11
N THR A 146 -19.12 -22.06 1.19
CA THR A 146 -19.08 -21.54 2.57
C THR A 146 -17.98 -22.22 3.37
N ASN A 147 -17.53 -21.61 4.47
CA ASN A 147 -16.78 -22.38 5.46
C ASN A 147 -17.72 -23.21 6.35
N SER A 148 -17.19 -24.34 6.83
CA SER A 148 -17.77 -25.11 7.93
C SER A 148 -17.62 -24.37 9.26
N PRO A 149 -18.50 -24.62 10.25
CA PRO A 149 -18.11 -24.48 11.64
C PRO A 149 -16.85 -25.29 11.93
N ASP A 150 -16.06 -24.87 12.92
CA ASP A 150 -14.85 -25.57 13.31
C ASP A 150 -15.21 -26.96 13.84
N HIS A 151 -14.59 -27.99 13.28
CA HIS A 151 -14.71 -29.37 13.76
C HIS A 151 -13.32 -30.03 13.77
N ASP A 152 -13.06 -30.79 14.83
CA ASP A 152 -11.75 -31.37 15.12
C ASP A 152 -10.58 -30.35 15.15
N GLY A 153 -10.89 -29.12 15.57
CA GLY A 153 -9.93 -28.02 15.65
C GLY A 153 -9.50 -27.46 14.28
N GLN A 154 -10.22 -27.80 13.21
CA GLN A 154 -9.96 -27.37 11.85
C GLN A 154 -11.21 -26.77 11.20
N ARG A 155 -10.99 -25.94 10.19
CA ARG A 155 -12.05 -25.36 9.35
C ARG A 155 -11.95 -25.95 7.96
N TYR A 156 -13.10 -26.05 7.28
CA TYR A 156 -13.18 -26.61 5.94
C TYR A 156 -13.96 -25.70 5.01
N ASN A 157 -13.61 -25.71 3.74
CA ASN A 157 -14.46 -25.22 2.67
C ASN A 157 -15.51 -26.28 2.35
N GLN A 158 -16.75 -25.84 2.12
CA GLN A 158 -17.88 -26.70 1.84
C GLN A 158 -18.64 -26.18 0.62
N ILE A 159 -18.98 -27.11 -0.28
CA ILE A 159 -20.06 -26.92 -1.25
C ILE A 159 -21.33 -27.53 -0.67
N LEU A 160 -22.33 -26.68 -0.39
CA LEU A 160 -23.63 -27.10 0.13
C LEU A 160 -24.72 -26.89 -0.93
N ARG A 161 -25.63 -27.85 -1.08
CA ARG A 161 -26.87 -27.68 -1.84
C ARG A 161 -28.05 -27.49 -0.89
N TYR A 162 -28.92 -26.55 -1.21
CA TYR A 162 -30.24 -26.37 -0.58
C TYR A 162 -31.34 -26.34 -1.63
N THR A 163 -32.59 -26.56 -1.20
CA THR A 163 -33.80 -26.26 -1.97
C THR A 163 -34.44 -24.98 -1.44
N VAL A 164 -34.63 -24.01 -2.34
CA VAL A 164 -35.31 -22.75 -2.06
C VAL A 164 -36.82 -22.98 -1.95
N GLY A 165 -37.44 -22.47 -0.88
CA GLY A 165 -38.89 -22.56 -0.68
C GLY A 165 -39.66 -21.82 -1.78
N ARG A 166 -40.77 -22.41 -2.24
CA ARG A 166 -41.65 -21.82 -3.26
C ARG A 166 -42.87 -21.08 -2.71
N GLU A 167 -43.00 -21.06 -1.39
CA GLU A 167 -44.09 -20.40 -0.68
C GLU A 167 -43.50 -19.47 0.40
N PRO A 168 -44.17 -18.36 0.77
CA PRO A 168 -43.70 -17.47 1.83
C PRO A 168 -43.36 -18.24 3.11
N PRO A 169 -42.20 -17.98 3.75
CA PRO A 169 -41.26 -16.87 3.52
C PRO A 169 -40.20 -17.10 2.42
N TYR A 170 -40.33 -18.13 1.58
CA TYR A 170 -39.40 -18.52 0.51
C TYR A 170 -37.99 -18.90 0.97
N ALA A 171 -37.80 -19.11 2.28
CA ALA A 171 -36.52 -19.50 2.86
C ALA A 171 -36.01 -20.86 2.34
N CYS A 172 -34.70 -21.06 2.38
CA CYS A 172 -34.10 -22.36 2.10
C CYS A 172 -34.52 -23.36 3.18
N ALA A 173 -35.00 -24.54 2.78
CA ALA A 173 -35.40 -25.56 3.72
C ALA A 173 -34.15 -26.19 4.37
N GLU A 174 -33.91 -25.99 5.67
CA GLU A 174 -32.72 -26.56 6.33
C GLU A 174 -32.65 -28.09 6.19
N ALA A 175 -33.80 -28.77 6.22
CA ALA A 175 -33.88 -30.21 6.00
C ALA A 175 -33.46 -30.68 4.59
N SER A 176 -33.34 -29.77 3.62
CA SER A 176 -32.87 -30.05 2.26
C SER A 176 -31.35 -29.92 2.10
N ARG A 177 -30.65 -29.46 3.14
CA ARG A 177 -29.19 -29.26 3.14
C ARG A 177 -28.49 -30.57 2.78
N GLN A 178 -27.66 -30.53 1.75
CA GLN A 178 -26.77 -31.62 1.38
C GLN A 178 -25.34 -31.10 1.23
N LEU A 179 -24.39 -31.72 1.93
CA LEU A 179 -22.96 -31.51 1.68
C LEU A 179 -22.58 -32.21 0.37
N ILE A 180 -22.00 -31.47 -0.57
CA ILE A 180 -21.56 -31.96 -1.88
C ILE A 180 -20.06 -32.29 -1.85
N LEU A 181 -19.24 -31.35 -1.39
CA LEU A 181 -17.79 -31.49 -1.36
C LEU A 181 -17.22 -30.72 -0.16
N GLU A 182 -16.18 -31.27 0.47
CA GLU A 182 -15.49 -30.66 1.62
C GLU A 182 -13.98 -30.84 1.52
N TRP A 183 -13.21 -29.81 1.84
CA TRP A 183 -11.74 -29.83 1.90
C TRP A 183 -11.20 -28.78 2.89
N PRO A 184 -9.95 -28.88 3.37
CA PRO A 184 -9.41 -27.96 4.38
C PRO A 184 -9.48 -26.48 3.99
N SER A 185 -9.66 -25.60 4.99
CA SER A 185 -9.67 -24.13 4.87
C SER A 185 -8.73 -23.54 5.94
N ALA A 186 -7.75 -22.74 5.52
CA ALA A 186 -6.91 -21.97 6.45
C ALA A 186 -6.54 -20.57 5.92
N GLY A 187 -7.36 -20.01 5.01
CA GLY A 187 -7.09 -18.75 4.30
C GLY A 187 -7.08 -18.99 2.79
N HIS A 188 -7.17 -17.92 1.99
CA HIS A 188 -7.25 -17.98 0.53
C HIS A 188 -8.19 -19.09 0.03
N ASP A 189 -9.46 -19.01 0.43
CA ASP A 189 -10.41 -20.09 0.18
C ASP A 189 -10.94 -20.11 -1.28
N GLY A 190 -10.54 -19.15 -2.11
CA GLY A 190 -11.26 -18.82 -3.34
C GLY A 190 -12.64 -18.27 -2.96
N GLY A 191 -13.70 -18.74 -3.62
CA GLY A 191 -15.02 -18.46 -3.10
C GLY A 191 -16.21 -18.55 -4.05
N ASP A 192 -16.00 -18.78 -5.33
CA ASP A 192 -17.08 -18.78 -6.33
C ASP A 192 -17.43 -20.17 -6.84
N VAL A 193 -18.65 -20.27 -7.33
CA VAL A 193 -19.23 -21.45 -7.96
C VAL A 193 -20.07 -21.04 -9.16
N ALA A 194 -19.95 -21.78 -10.26
CA ALA A 194 -20.73 -21.54 -11.47
C ALA A 194 -20.98 -22.83 -12.22
N PHE A 195 -22.11 -22.91 -12.92
CA PHE A 195 -22.35 -23.98 -13.90
C PHE A 195 -21.79 -23.55 -15.24
N GLY A 196 -21.00 -24.43 -15.87
CA GLY A 196 -20.56 -24.26 -17.24
C GLY A 196 -21.67 -24.63 -18.24
N ASN A 197 -21.47 -24.28 -19.51
CA ASN A 197 -22.38 -24.68 -20.60
C ASN A 197 -22.41 -26.20 -20.84
N ASP A 198 -21.47 -26.92 -20.26
CA ASP A 198 -21.41 -28.38 -20.23
C ASP A 198 -22.28 -29.01 -19.13
N GLY A 199 -22.96 -28.21 -18.30
CA GLY A 199 -23.80 -28.66 -17.20
C GLY A 199 -23.02 -29.03 -15.93
N MET A 200 -21.69 -28.87 -15.92
CA MET A 200 -20.85 -29.22 -14.78
C MET A 200 -20.73 -28.06 -13.81
N LEU A 201 -20.58 -28.37 -12.52
CA LEU A 201 -20.33 -27.38 -11.48
C LEU A 201 -18.83 -27.13 -11.37
N TYR A 202 -18.43 -25.88 -11.63
CA TYR A 202 -17.07 -25.38 -11.44
C TYR A 202 -16.95 -24.71 -10.08
N ILE A 203 -15.84 -24.96 -9.38
CA ILE A 203 -15.60 -24.50 -8.01
C ILE A 203 -14.19 -23.94 -7.92
N THR A 204 -14.04 -22.69 -7.49
CA THR A 204 -12.73 -22.12 -7.19
C THR A 204 -12.24 -22.55 -5.81
N SER A 205 -10.97 -22.90 -5.67
CA SER A 205 -10.30 -23.11 -4.38
C SER A 205 -8.92 -22.45 -4.42
N GLY A 206 -8.61 -21.59 -3.46
CA GLY A 206 -7.25 -21.03 -3.34
C GLY A 206 -6.31 -21.95 -2.58
N ASP A 207 -5.09 -21.46 -2.34
CA ASP A 207 -3.95 -22.20 -1.80
C ASP A 207 -4.08 -22.63 -0.33
N GLY A 208 -5.19 -22.26 0.31
CA GLY A 208 -5.48 -22.68 1.68
C GLY A 208 -4.57 -22.05 2.73
N SER A 209 -3.82 -21.01 2.39
CA SER A 209 -2.87 -20.33 3.28
C SER A 209 -3.21 -18.85 3.46
N THR A 210 -2.47 -18.13 4.29
CA THR A 210 -2.59 -16.66 4.42
C THR A 210 -1.48 -15.92 3.69
N THR A 211 -0.34 -16.58 3.45
CA THR A 211 0.83 -15.98 2.79
C THR A 211 1.68 -17.04 2.09
N SER A 212 2.22 -16.67 0.92
CA SER A 212 3.34 -17.35 0.23
C SER A 212 3.27 -18.89 0.08
N ASP A 213 2.06 -19.47 -0.02
CA ASP A 213 1.81 -20.90 -0.18
C ASP A 213 2.65 -21.76 0.78
N VAL A 214 2.47 -21.51 2.09
CA VAL A 214 3.16 -22.28 3.15
C VAL A 214 2.86 -23.78 3.05
N LEU A 215 1.68 -24.14 2.53
CA LEU A 215 1.27 -25.53 2.33
C LEU A 215 1.91 -26.19 1.10
N GLY A 216 2.51 -25.41 0.19
CA GLY A 216 3.07 -25.92 -1.07
C GLY A 216 2.02 -26.50 -2.00
N SER A 217 0.79 -26.01 -1.91
CA SER A 217 -0.38 -26.53 -2.63
C SER A 217 -0.42 -26.11 -4.10
N GLY A 218 0.20 -24.97 -4.47
CA GLY A 218 0.07 -24.39 -5.79
C GLY A 218 0.51 -25.30 -6.93
N GLN A 219 1.47 -26.19 -6.67
CA GLN A 219 1.99 -27.14 -7.65
C GLN A 219 1.65 -28.61 -7.33
N ASP A 220 0.90 -28.85 -6.25
CA ASP A 220 0.51 -30.18 -5.78
C ASP A 220 -0.88 -30.56 -6.27
N VAL A 221 -0.93 -31.50 -7.22
CA VAL A 221 -2.19 -32.00 -7.80
C VAL A 221 -2.84 -33.12 -6.97
N THR A 222 -2.28 -33.50 -5.82
CA THR A 222 -2.81 -34.58 -4.96
C THR A 222 -3.90 -34.10 -3.98
N ASN A 223 -4.16 -32.78 -3.93
CA ASN A 223 -5.15 -32.16 -3.06
C ASN A 223 -6.09 -31.21 -3.84
N LEU A 224 -7.07 -30.60 -3.15
CA LEU A 224 -8.09 -29.74 -3.78
C LEU A 224 -7.79 -28.24 -3.69
N LEU A 225 -6.70 -27.83 -3.04
CA LEU A 225 -6.27 -26.44 -2.90
C LEU A 225 -5.57 -25.93 -4.17
N ALA A 226 -5.59 -24.61 -4.38
CA ALA A 226 -4.97 -23.89 -5.50
C ALA A 226 -5.51 -24.28 -6.90
N ASN A 227 -6.78 -24.62 -6.99
CA ASN A 227 -7.42 -25.20 -8.17
C ASN A 227 -8.69 -24.45 -8.61
N VAL A 228 -9.10 -24.69 -9.86
CA VAL A 228 -10.53 -24.75 -10.20
C VAL A 228 -10.90 -26.22 -10.37
N LEU A 229 -11.96 -26.65 -9.69
CA LEU A 229 -12.50 -28.00 -9.74
C LEU A 229 -13.70 -28.05 -10.70
N ARG A 230 -13.98 -29.22 -11.27
CA ARG A 230 -15.14 -29.48 -12.13
C ARG A 230 -15.77 -30.83 -11.78
N ILE A 231 -17.03 -30.82 -11.36
CA ILE A 231 -17.78 -32.02 -10.92
C ILE A 231 -19.18 -32.08 -11.54
N ASP A 232 -19.74 -33.28 -11.64
CA ASP A 232 -21.12 -33.54 -12.07
C ASP A 232 -22.01 -33.80 -10.85
N VAL A 233 -22.94 -32.89 -10.58
CA VAL A 233 -23.86 -32.97 -9.44
C VAL A 233 -25.21 -33.62 -9.78
N ASP A 234 -25.47 -33.88 -11.05
CA ASP A 234 -26.71 -34.51 -11.55
C ASP A 234 -26.59 -36.04 -11.60
N HIS A 235 -25.37 -36.56 -11.72
CA HIS A 235 -25.09 -37.99 -11.79
C HIS A 235 -24.21 -38.46 -10.62
N PRO A 236 -24.70 -38.45 -9.37
CA PRO A 236 -23.92 -38.90 -8.21
C PRO A 236 -23.59 -40.40 -8.28
N VAL A 237 -22.44 -40.80 -7.73
CA VAL A 237 -22.06 -42.22 -7.58
C VAL A 237 -22.29 -42.73 -6.15
N ALA A 238 -22.30 -44.04 -5.95
CA ALA A 238 -22.57 -44.63 -4.64
C ALA A 238 -21.59 -44.10 -3.57
N GLY A 239 -22.13 -43.46 -2.53
CA GLY A 239 -21.34 -42.90 -1.42
C GLY A 239 -20.79 -41.49 -1.66
N GLN A 240 -21.00 -40.89 -2.84
CA GLN A 240 -20.61 -39.51 -3.14
C GLN A 240 -21.79 -38.74 -3.76
N PRO A 241 -22.04 -37.49 -3.34
CA PRO A 241 -23.17 -36.69 -3.82
C PRO A 241 -22.91 -36.03 -5.20
N TYR A 242 -21.83 -36.42 -5.88
CA TYR A 242 -21.44 -35.99 -7.22
C TYR A 242 -20.68 -37.14 -7.90
N SER A 243 -20.35 -36.98 -9.18
CA SER A 243 -19.35 -37.77 -9.89
C SER A 243 -18.32 -36.88 -10.60
N VAL A 244 -17.20 -37.47 -11.01
CA VAL A 244 -16.17 -36.76 -11.74
C VAL A 244 -16.36 -37.01 -13.24
N PRO A 245 -16.45 -35.96 -14.07
CA PRO A 245 -16.53 -36.12 -15.52
C PRO A 245 -15.32 -36.90 -16.06
N PRO A 246 -15.54 -37.89 -16.94
CA PRO A 246 -14.46 -38.74 -17.47
C PRO A 246 -13.47 -37.97 -18.35
N ASP A 247 -13.84 -36.78 -18.82
CA ASP A 247 -13.01 -35.89 -19.62
C ASP A 247 -12.27 -34.85 -18.76
N ASN A 248 -12.27 -34.95 -17.42
CA ASN A 248 -11.40 -34.12 -16.59
C ASN A 248 -9.91 -34.42 -16.86
N PRO A 249 -9.01 -33.41 -16.80
CA PRO A 249 -7.62 -33.55 -17.21
C PRO A 249 -6.76 -34.45 -16.33
N PHE A 250 -7.15 -34.69 -15.08
CA PHE A 250 -6.34 -35.42 -14.09
C PHE A 250 -6.90 -36.81 -13.72
N VAL A 251 -7.91 -37.30 -14.42
CA VAL A 251 -8.54 -38.62 -14.14
C VAL A 251 -7.54 -39.78 -14.24
N ASP A 252 -6.63 -39.71 -15.21
CA ASP A 252 -5.65 -40.76 -15.48
C ASP A 252 -4.23 -40.41 -14.95
N VAL A 253 -4.12 -39.36 -14.12
CA VAL A 253 -2.83 -38.97 -13.52
C VAL A 253 -2.72 -39.64 -12.15
N GLU A 254 -1.65 -40.43 -11.96
CA GLU A 254 -1.39 -41.15 -10.71
C GLU A 254 -1.37 -40.18 -9.52
N ASP A 255 -2.05 -40.56 -8.44
CA ASP A 255 -2.23 -39.81 -7.18
C ASP A 255 -2.90 -38.42 -7.30
N ALA A 256 -3.22 -37.94 -8.50
CA ALA A 256 -3.88 -36.67 -8.68
C ALA A 256 -5.36 -36.73 -8.28
N ARG A 257 -5.91 -35.59 -7.85
CA ARG A 257 -7.33 -35.44 -7.61
C ARG A 257 -8.08 -35.32 -8.94
N PRO A 258 -8.98 -36.27 -9.27
CA PRO A 258 -9.64 -36.30 -10.56
C PRO A 258 -10.63 -35.12 -10.73
N GLU A 259 -11.02 -34.45 -9.64
CA GLU A 259 -11.88 -33.26 -9.65
C GLU A 259 -11.21 -32.02 -10.27
N ILE A 260 -9.87 -31.99 -10.38
CA ILE A 260 -9.12 -30.82 -10.84
C ILE A 260 -9.42 -30.54 -12.32
N TRP A 261 -9.78 -29.29 -12.63
CA TRP A 261 -9.87 -28.77 -13.99
C TRP A 261 -8.61 -28.02 -14.41
N CYS A 262 -8.09 -27.15 -13.55
CA CYS A 262 -6.81 -26.47 -13.68
C CYS A 262 -6.25 -26.13 -12.29
N TYR A 263 -4.95 -25.87 -12.20
CA TYR A 263 -4.24 -25.66 -10.93
C TYR A 263 -3.20 -24.52 -11.03
N GLY A 264 -2.48 -24.23 -9.94
CA GLY A 264 -1.49 -23.17 -9.90
C GLY A 264 -2.07 -21.78 -9.65
N LEU A 265 -3.18 -21.70 -8.92
CA LEU A 265 -3.85 -20.46 -8.52
C LEU A 265 -3.55 -20.13 -7.06
N ARG A 266 -3.54 -18.84 -6.71
CA ARG A 266 -3.32 -18.39 -5.33
C ARG A 266 -4.64 -18.24 -4.59
N ASN A 267 -5.47 -17.31 -5.06
CA ASN A 267 -6.75 -16.99 -4.45
C ASN A 267 -7.78 -16.59 -5.53
N PRO A 268 -8.33 -17.59 -6.26
CA PRO A 268 -9.31 -17.37 -7.30
C PRO A 268 -10.69 -16.99 -6.69
N PHE A 269 -11.01 -15.70 -6.61
CA PHE A 269 -12.12 -15.21 -5.78
C PHE A 269 -13.48 -15.14 -6.48
N ARG A 270 -13.59 -14.47 -7.64
CA ARG A 270 -14.82 -14.44 -8.46
C ARG A 270 -14.61 -15.13 -9.79
N MET A 271 -15.61 -15.90 -10.20
CA MET A 271 -15.62 -16.67 -11.44
C MET A 271 -16.93 -16.43 -12.19
N SER A 272 -16.84 -16.30 -13.51
CA SER A 272 -17.99 -16.14 -14.40
C SER A 272 -17.92 -17.15 -15.53
N ALA A 273 -18.97 -17.96 -15.65
CA ALA A 273 -19.20 -18.80 -16.82
C ALA A 273 -20.15 -18.05 -17.77
N ASP A 274 -19.66 -17.72 -18.96
CA ASP A 274 -20.46 -17.03 -19.97
C ASP A 274 -21.36 -18.01 -20.72
N GLY A 275 -22.67 -17.85 -20.55
CA GLY A 275 -23.67 -18.66 -21.23
C GLY A 275 -23.62 -18.53 -22.76
N ALA A 276 -23.17 -17.39 -23.30
CA ALA A 276 -23.17 -17.15 -24.75
C ALA A 276 -22.00 -17.84 -25.46
N THR A 277 -20.80 -17.80 -24.87
CA THR A 277 -19.58 -18.31 -25.52
C THR A 277 -19.06 -19.60 -24.89
N GLY A 278 -19.47 -19.95 -23.67
CA GLY A 278 -18.90 -21.04 -22.87
C GLY A 278 -17.55 -20.71 -22.24
N GLN A 279 -17.05 -19.48 -22.40
CA GLN A 279 -15.83 -19.03 -21.74
C GLN A 279 -16.03 -18.96 -20.22
N ILE A 280 -15.03 -19.40 -19.46
CA ILE A 280 -15.03 -19.28 -18.00
C ILE A 280 -13.87 -18.38 -17.58
N TRP A 281 -14.19 -17.26 -16.96
CA TRP A 281 -13.23 -16.28 -16.47
C TRP A 281 -13.08 -16.38 -14.97
N VAL A 282 -11.87 -16.20 -14.46
CA VAL A 282 -11.60 -16.12 -13.02
C VAL A 282 -10.67 -14.95 -12.70
N GLY A 283 -11.01 -14.19 -11.66
CA GLY A 283 -10.08 -13.26 -11.03
C GLY A 283 -9.25 -13.98 -9.97
N ASN A 284 -7.92 -13.80 -10.01
CA ASN A 284 -6.99 -14.40 -9.06
C ASN A 284 -6.19 -13.30 -8.37
N ASN A 285 -6.30 -13.26 -7.04
CA ASN A 285 -5.58 -12.27 -6.25
C ASN A 285 -4.10 -12.64 -6.07
N GLY A 286 -3.23 -11.67 -6.39
CA GLY A 286 -1.78 -11.71 -6.22
C GLY A 286 -1.31 -11.70 -4.77
N GLN A 287 0.01 -11.87 -4.56
CA GLN A 287 0.65 -11.81 -3.25
C GLN A 287 1.38 -10.49 -3.04
N ASP A 288 2.40 -10.21 -3.85
CA ASP A 288 3.37 -9.13 -3.62
C ASP A 288 3.46 -8.14 -4.78
N ARG A 289 3.28 -8.60 -6.03
CA ARG A 289 3.66 -7.79 -7.19
C ARG A 289 2.63 -7.70 -8.30
N TRP A 290 1.82 -8.73 -8.51
CA TRP A 290 0.93 -8.78 -9.68
C TRP A 290 -0.43 -9.39 -9.33
N GLU A 291 -1.48 -8.79 -9.86
CA GLU A 291 -2.85 -9.30 -9.90
C GLU A 291 -3.15 -9.92 -11.27
N GLN A 292 -4.02 -10.94 -11.34
CA GLN A 292 -4.29 -11.64 -12.60
C GLN A 292 -5.78 -11.92 -12.84
N ALA A 293 -6.18 -11.94 -14.12
CA ALA A 293 -7.40 -12.62 -14.54
C ALA A 293 -7.08 -13.64 -15.65
N TYR A 294 -7.73 -14.80 -15.55
CA TYR A 294 -7.52 -15.93 -16.44
C TYR A 294 -8.83 -16.29 -17.15
N LEU A 295 -8.74 -16.49 -18.46
CA LEU A 295 -9.68 -17.32 -19.20
C LEU A 295 -9.26 -18.78 -19.01
N LEU A 296 -10.12 -19.61 -18.43
CA LEU A 296 -9.74 -20.94 -17.99
C LEU A 296 -9.48 -21.91 -19.14
N GLU A 297 -8.35 -22.60 -19.06
CA GLU A 297 -7.97 -23.67 -19.98
C GLU A 297 -7.93 -25.03 -19.27
N ARG A 298 -8.36 -26.09 -19.99
CA ARG A 298 -8.36 -27.46 -19.46
C ARG A 298 -6.93 -27.93 -19.16
N GLY A 299 -6.67 -28.27 -17.90
CA GLY A 299 -5.40 -28.84 -17.44
C GLY A 299 -4.27 -27.82 -17.27
N ALA A 300 -4.57 -26.52 -17.41
CA ALA A 300 -3.59 -25.45 -17.28
C ALA A 300 -2.97 -25.41 -15.87
N ASN A 301 -1.69 -25.01 -15.84
CA ASN A 301 -0.94 -24.69 -14.64
C ASN A 301 -0.64 -23.19 -14.66
N TYR A 302 -1.27 -22.40 -13.79
CA TYR A 302 -1.04 -20.96 -13.74
C TYR A 302 0.18 -20.54 -12.91
N GLY A 303 0.96 -21.52 -12.44
CA GLY A 303 2.34 -21.32 -12.02
C GLY A 303 2.55 -20.93 -10.55
N TRP A 304 1.51 -20.57 -9.79
CA TRP A 304 1.67 -20.26 -8.36
C TRP A 304 2.24 -21.46 -7.57
N PRO A 305 3.17 -21.26 -6.60
CA PRO A 305 3.84 -20.01 -6.22
C PRO A 305 5.16 -19.77 -6.95
N ILE A 306 5.51 -20.59 -7.95
CA ILE A 306 6.74 -20.43 -8.72
C ILE A 306 6.70 -19.14 -9.53
N MET A 307 5.54 -18.86 -10.10
CA MET A 307 5.21 -17.65 -10.86
C MET A 307 4.12 -16.85 -10.14
N GLU A 308 4.22 -15.53 -10.22
CA GLU A 308 3.15 -14.60 -9.86
C GLU A 308 2.85 -13.78 -11.13
N GLY A 309 1.73 -14.08 -11.78
CA GLY A 309 1.50 -13.67 -13.16
C GLY A 309 2.51 -14.33 -14.09
N ASN A 310 3.10 -13.55 -14.99
CA ASN A 310 4.17 -14.02 -15.88
C ASN A 310 5.58 -13.81 -15.31
N HIS A 311 5.70 -13.56 -14.00
CA HIS A 311 6.95 -13.17 -13.35
C HIS A 311 7.43 -14.21 -12.34
N PRO A 312 8.74 -14.51 -12.27
CA PRO A 312 9.29 -15.39 -11.24
C PRO A 312 9.01 -14.85 -9.83
N PHE A 313 8.51 -15.72 -8.94
CA PHE A 313 8.24 -15.42 -7.54
C PHE A 313 9.04 -16.32 -6.60
N GLN A 314 8.79 -17.64 -6.61
CA GLN A 314 9.57 -18.64 -5.86
C GLN A 314 10.12 -19.74 -6.79
N PRO A 315 11.16 -19.43 -7.59
CA PRO A 315 11.63 -20.32 -8.67
C PRO A 315 12.13 -21.69 -8.19
N ASP A 316 12.51 -21.82 -6.93
CA ASP A 316 13.10 -23.04 -6.34
C ASP A 316 12.06 -24.04 -5.84
N ARG A 317 10.76 -23.71 -5.88
CA ARG A 317 9.70 -24.63 -5.44
C ARG A 317 9.54 -25.82 -6.41
N PRO A 318 9.13 -27.00 -5.93
CA PRO A 318 8.84 -28.14 -6.79
C PRO A 318 7.79 -27.81 -7.84
N ARG A 319 8.04 -28.21 -9.10
CA ARG A 319 7.13 -27.98 -10.22
C ARG A 319 6.08 -29.08 -10.33
N GLY A 320 4.86 -28.68 -10.67
CA GLY A 320 3.78 -29.60 -11.01
C GLY A 320 3.97 -30.24 -12.39
N PRO A 321 3.06 -31.15 -12.78
CA PRO A 321 3.22 -31.99 -13.98
C PRO A 321 3.07 -31.26 -15.32
N SER A 322 2.39 -30.10 -15.36
CA SER A 322 2.10 -29.34 -16.58
C SER A 322 2.98 -28.09 -16.72
N PRO A 323 3.28 -27.64 -17.97
CA PRO A 323 3.97 -26.37 -18.22
C PRO A 323 3.12 -25.17 -17.77
N PHE A 324 3.79 -24.06 -17.44
CA PHE A 324 3.12 -22.84 -17.01
C PHE A 324 2.33 -22.17 -18.16
N THR A 325 1.14 -21.68 -17.82
CA THR A 325 0.24 -20.92 -18.69
C THR A 325 0.21 -19.48 -18.21
N ALA A 326 0.43 -18.53 -19.11
CA ALA A 326 0.44 -17.11 -18.78
C ALA A 326 -0.98 -16.59 -18.46
N PRO A 327 -1.11 -15.54 -17.63
CA PRO A 327 -2.38 -14.89 -17.42
C PRO A 327 -2.94 -14.28 -18.71
N THR A 328 -4.27 -14.27 -18.83
CA THR A 328 -4.93 -13.61 -19.97
C THR A 328 -4.74 -12.10 -19.88
N VAL A 329 -4.83 -11.54 -18.66
CA VAL A 329 -4.41 -10.18 -18.32
C VAL A 329 -3.80 -10.16 -16.92
N GLU A 330 -2.80 -9.29 -16.73
CA GLU A 330 -2.15 -9.05 -15.44
C GLU A 330 -1.94 -7.56 -15.18
N HIS A 331 -1.92 -7.18 -13.92
CA HIS A 331 -1.71 -5.80 -13.46
C HIS A 331 -0.65 -5.77 -12.38
N PRO A 332 0.35 -4.87 -12.43
CA PRO A 332 1.28 -4.69 -11.33
C PRO A 332 0.58 -4.07 -10.12
N HIS A 333 1.13 -4.29 -8.91
CA HIS A 333 0.62 -3.75 -7.64
C HIS A 333 0.67 -2.22 -7.51
N SER A 334 1.34 -1.57 -8.46
CA SER A 334 1.16 -0.13 -8.66
C SER A 334 -0.26 0.17 -9.15
N ILE A 335 -0.82 -0.61 -10.07
CA ILE A 335 -2.11 -0.38 -10.75
C ILE A 335 -3.31 -1.06 -10.06
N SER A 336 -3.14 -2.28 -9.53
CA SER A 336 -4.20 -3.12 -8.94
C SER A 336 -3.60 -3.92 -7.78
N ARG A 337 -4.26 -4.02 -6.62
CA ARG A 337 -3.70 -4.64 -5.40
C ARG A 337 -4.53 -5.79 -4.82
N SER A 338 -5.78 -5.91 -5.26
CA SER A 338 -6.71 -6.92 -4.80
C SER A 338 -7.78 -7.14 -5.85
N LEU A 339 -7.41 -7.81 -6.94
CA LEU A 339 -8.31 -8.05 -8.06
C LEU A 339 -9.41 -9.01 -7.63
N THR A 340 -10.64 -8.54 -7.79
CA THR A 340 -11.84 -9.25 -7.35
C THR A 340 -12.28 -10.29 -8.39
N GLY A 341 -12.13 -9.97 -9.68
CA GLY A 341 -12.78 -10.66 -10.79
C GLY A 341 -14.12 -9.98 -11.13
N GLY A 342 -14.95 -10.62 -11.95
CA GLY A 342 -16.22 -10.04 -12.36
C GLY A 342 -17.07 -10.91 -13.29
N VAL A 343 -17.75 -10.31 -14.28
CA VAL A 343 -18.75 -10.98 -15.12
C VAL A 343 -18.59 -10.64 -16.61
N VAL A 344 -18.96 -11.57 -17.49
CA VAL A 344 -19.11 -11.25 -18.92
C VAL A 344 -20.45 -10.54 -19.13
N TYR A 345 -20.40 -9.32 -19.66
CA TYR A 345 -21.57 -8.47 -19.84
C TYR A 345 -22.14 -8.61 -21.26
N HIS A 346 -23.44 -8.84 -21.36
CA HIS A 346 -24.18 -8.91 -22.63
C HIS A 346 -25.45 -8.03 -22.63
N GLY A 347 -25.57 -7.12 -21.66
CA GLY A 347 -26.67 -6.17 -21.59
C GLY A 347 -26.68 -5.18 -22.74
N HIS A 348 -27.72 -4.35 -22.78
CA HIS A 348 -28.01 -3.47 -23.91
C HIS A 348 -27.79 -1.99 -23.60
N GLU A 349 -27.80 -1.57 -22.33
CA GLU A 349 -27.58 -0.17 -21.97
C GLU A 349 -26.14 0.28 -22.26
N LEU A 350 -25.16 -0.63 -22.11
CA LEU A 350 -23.75 -0.38 -22.35
C LEU A 350 -23.27 -1.19 -23.57
N ALA A 351 -23.95 -1.02 -24.72
CA ALA A 351 -23.73 -1.84 -25.91
C ALA A 351 -22.25 -2.00 -26.34
N ASP A 352 -21.42 -0.98 -26.16
CA ASP A 352 -19.99 -1.03 -26.49
C ASP A 352 -19.18 -2.02 -25.62
N LEU A 353 -19.71 -2.40 -24.46
CA LEU A 353 -19.15 -3.37 -23.52
C LEU A 353 -19.69 -4.79 -23.72
N SER A 354 -20.66 -5.01 -24.63
CA SER A 354 -21.23 -6.33 -24.87
C SER A 354 -20.14 -7.35 -25.28
N GLY A 355 -20.18 -8.54 -24.67
CA GLY A 355 -19.18 -9.60 -24.78
C GLY A 355 -17.85 -9.33 -24.08
N ALA A 356 -17.70 -8.25 -23.31
CA ALA A 356 -16.51 -8.01 -22.51
C ALA A 356 -16.66 -8.61 -21.11
N TYR A 357 -15.57 -9.18 -20.59
CA TYR A 357 -15.40 -9.49 -19.18
C TYR A 357 -15.10 -8.20 -18.42
N ILE A 358 -16.05 -7.79 -17.57
CA ILE A 358 -15.97 -6.60 -16.73
C ILE A 358 -15.55 -7.03 -15.33
N TYR A 359 -14.45 -6.50 -14.84
CA TYR A 359 -13.88 -6.84 -13.53
C TYR A 359 -13.31 -5.62 -12.83
N GLY A 360 -13.03 -5.75 -11.54
CA GLY A 360 -12.53 -4.65 -10.73
C GLY A 360 -11.62 -5.10 -9.60
N ASP A 361 -11.21 -4.13 -8.81
CA ASP A 361 -10.22 -4.28 -7.75
C ASP A 361 -10.74 -3.67 -6.44
N TYR A 362 -10.65 -4.45 -5.36
CA TYR A 362 -11.18 -4.09 -4.04
C TYR A 362 -10.47 -2.88 -3.42
N ALA A 363 -9.15 -2.79 -3.60
CA ALA A 363 -8.33 -1.78 -2.93
C ALA A 363 -8.38 -0.42 -3.64
N THR A 364 -8.37 -0.43 -4.97
CA THR A 364 -8.29 0.76 -5.82
C THR A 364 -9.66 1.22 -6.29
N GLY A 365 -10.65 0.33 -6.44
CA GLY A 365 -11.99 0.68 -6.94
C GLY A 365 -12.04 0.87 -8.47
N ARG A 366 -10.95 0.53 -9.17
CA ARG A 366 -10.88 0.56 -10.64
C ARG A 366 -11.67 -0.55 -11.27
N ILE A 367 -12.16 -0.28 -12.48
CA ILE A 367 -12.94 -1.20 -13.28
C ILE A 367 -12.37 -1.26 -14.68
N TRP A 368 -12.12 -2.48 -15.15
CA TRP A 368 -11.60 -2.78 -16.47
C TRP A 368 -12.60 -3.58 -17.29
N ALA A 369 -12.47 -3.46 -18.60
CA ALA A 369 -13.15 -4.31 -19.56
C ALA A 369 -12.13 -5.02 -20.44
N VAL A 370 -12.25 -6.35 -20.53
CA VAL A 370 -11.43 -7.17 -21.43
C VAL A 370 -12.32 -7.94 -22.38
N ARG A 371 -12.03 -7.88 -23.68
CA ARG A 371 -12.69 -8.72 -24.69
C ARG A 371 -11.69 -9.70 -25.26
N HIS A 372 -12.04 -10.98 -25.30
CA HIS A 372 -11.20 -12.05 -25.83
C HIS A 372 -11.93 -12.78 -26.96
N ASP A 373 -11.28 -12.96 -28.11
CA ASP A 373 -11.88 -13.58 -29.29
C ASP A 373 -11.80 -15.12 -29.30
N GLY A 374 -11.24 -15.70 -28.23
CA GLY A 374 -10.96 -17.14 -28.10
C GLY A 374 -9.52 -17.51 -28.45
N ALA A 375 -8.74 -16.61 -29.05
CA ALA A 375 -7.32 -16.80 -29.35
C ALA A 375 -6.43 -15.73 -28.70
N LYS A 376 -6.91 -14.49 -28.59
CA LYS A 376 -6.17 -13.38 -27.99
C LYS A 376 -7.09 -12.33 -27.38
N VAL A 377 -6.49 -11.48 -26.55
CA VAL A 377 -7.12 -10.24 -26.07
C VAL A 377 -7.30 -9.27 -27.24
N ALA A 378 -8.55 -8.87 -27.49
CA ALA A 378 -8.94 -7.92 -28.52
C ALA A 378 -9.12 -6.49 -27.98
N MET A 379 -9.41 -6.37 -26.68
CA MET A 379 -9.62 -5.10 -25.98
C MET A 379 -9.22 -5.29 -24.50
N HIS A 380 -8.55 -4.31 -23.91
CA HIS A 380 -8.24 -4.25 -22.48
C HIS A 380 -8.11 -2.79 -22.06
N ASP A 381 -9.18 -2.23 -21.51
CA ASP A 381 -9.28 -0.81 -21.18
C ASP A 381 -9.71 -0.61 -19.72
N VAL A 382 -9.20 0.47 -19.11
CA VAL A 382 -9.81 1.03 -17.89
C VAL A 382 -11.08 1.75 -18.32
N ILE A 383 -12.21 1.38 -17.74
CA ILE A 383 -13.52 1.91 -18.17
C ILE A 383 -14.17 2.81 -17.11
N ALA A 384 -13.80 2.65 -15.83
CA ALA A 384 -14.20 3.53 -14.74
C ALA A 384 -13.17 3.48 -13.59
N ASP A 385 -13.09 4.57 -12.83
CA ASP A 385 -12.32 4.68 -11.59
C ASP A 385 -13.27 5.18 -10.50
N SER A 386 -13.29 4.52 -9.34
CA SER A 386 -14.35 4.72 -8.34
C SER A 386 -13.85 4.63 -6.91
N ALA A 387 -14.68 5.13 -6.00
CA ALA A 387 -14.48 5.04 -4.55
C ALA A 387 -14.79 3.65 -3.96
N LEU A 388 -15.34 2.73 -4.76
CA LEU A 388 -15.98 1.52 -4.28
C LEU A 388 -14.97 0.47 -3.79
N GLN A 389 -15.30 -0.22 -2.70
CA GLN A 389 -14.61 -1.43 -2.26
C GLN A 389 -15.20 -2.65 -2.98
N ILE A 390 -14.81 -2.85 -4.23
CA ILE A 390 -15.48 -3.79 -5.14
C ILE A 390 -15.26 -5.24 -4.71
N THR A 391 -16.33 -5.93 -4.32
CA THR A 391 -16.31 -7.33 -3.86
C THR A 391 -16.96 -8.32 -4.82
N GLY A 392 -17.66 -7.81 -5.84
CA GLY A 392 -18.25 -8.65 -6.86
C GLY A 392 -18.98 -7.85 -7.92
N PHE A 393 -19.35 -8.58 -8.96
CA PHE A 393 -20.21 -8.10 -10.03
C PHE A 393 -21.34 -9.11 -10.23
N GLY A 394 -22.47 -8.63 -10.73
CA GLY A 394 -23.59 -9.46 -11.11
C GLY A 394 -24.38 -8.80 -12.24
N LEU A 395 -25.47 -9.45 -12.62
CA LEU A 395 -26.43 -8.90 -13.57
C LEU A 395 -27.79 -8.79 -12.89
N ASP A 396 -28.50 -7.72 -13.19
CA ASP A 396 -29.89 -7.54 -12.79
C ASP A 396 -30.83 -8.43 -13.63
N THR A 397 -32.14 -8.31 -13.38
CA THR A 397 -33.16 -9.10 -14.08
C THR A 397 -33.37 -8.67 -15.54
N HIS A 398 -32.87 -7.49 -15.92
CA HIS A 398 -32.82 -6.98 -17.29
C HIS A 398 -31.51 -7.36 -18.02
N GLY A 399 -30.53 -7.92 -17.31
CA GLY A 399 -29.22 -8.27 -17.85
C GLY A 399 -28.20 -7.13 -17.76
N GLU A 400 -28.50 -6.07 -17.01
CA GLU A 400 -27.63 -4.92 -16.84
C GLU A 400 -26.66 -5.11 -15.66
N LEU A 401 -25.49 -4.46 -15.76
CA LEU A 401 -24.38 -4.69 -14.85
C LEU A 401 -24.67 -4.13 -13.45
N ILE A 402 -24.51 -4.96 -12.42
CA ILE A 402 -24.45 -4.54 -11.02
C ILE A 402 -23.02 -4.71 -10.49
N ILE A 403 -22.52 -3.67 -9.81
CA ILE A 403 -21.27 -3.66 -9.05
C ILE A 403 -21.62 -3.72 -7.57
N VAL A 404 -20.95 -4.60 -6.83
CA VAL A 404 -21.12 -4.77 -5.38
C VAL A 404 -20.01 -4.04 -4.64
N ASP A 405 -20.39 -3.13 -3.74
CA ASP A 405 -19.49 -2.36 -2.89
C ASP A 405 -19.61 -2.82 -1.43
N HIS A 406 -18.49 -3.29 -0.88
CA HIS A 406 -18.38 -3.67 0.52
C HIS A 406 -18.73 -2.52 1.49
N GLY A 407 -18.65 -1.26 1.04
CA GLY A 407 -19.13 -0.08 1.76
C GLY A 407 -20.63 -0.06 2.05
N GLY A 408 -21.43 -0.95 1.44
CA GLY A 408 -22.86 -1.10 1.74
C GLY A 408 -23.79 -0.73 0.58
N GLY A 409 -23.34 -0.86 -0.66
CA GLY A 409 -24.11 -0.45 -1.84
C GLY A 409 -24.03 -1.38 -3.03
N LEU A 410 -25.00 -1.22 -3.92
CA LEU A 410 -25.05 -1.81 -5.25
C LEU A 410 -25.13 -0.66 -6.26
N TYR A 411 -24.38 -0.77 -7.36
CA TYR A 411 -24.19 0.31 -8.33
C TYR A 411 -24.32 -0.20 -9.76
N HIS A 412 -24.79 0.64 -10.67
CA HIS A 412 -24.66 0.44 -12.12
C HIS A 412 -23.49 1.25 -12.67
N LEU A 413 -23.00 0.86 -13.84
CA LEU A 413 -22.22 1.76 -14.69
C LEU A 413 -23.16 2.57 -15.59
N GLU A 414 -22.82 3.82 -15.82
CA GLU A 414 -23.47 4.65 -16.81
C GLU A 414 -22.44 5.49 -17.58
N PRO A 415 -22.73 5.88 -18.83
CA PRO A 415 -21.84 6.74 -19.61
C PRO A 415 -21.53 8.03 -18.85
N THR A 416 -20.25 8.39 -18.81
CA THR A 416 -19.85 9.68 -18.26
C THR A 416 -20.39 10.78 -19.16
N PRO A 417 -21.23 11.70 -18.65
CA PRO A 417 -21.75 12.79 -19.47
C PRO A 417 -20.60 13.67 -19.94
N PRO A 418 -20.73 14.33 -21.10
CA PRO A 418 -19.74 15.26 -21.57
C PRO A 418 -19.52 16.36 -20.53
N THR A 419 -18.33 16.42 -19.94
CA THR A 419 -17.97 17.50 -19.03
C THR A 419 -17.51 18.69 -19.88
N GLU A 420 -18.29 19.78 -19.90
CA GLU A 420 -17.71 21.07 -20.27
C GLU A 420 -16.80 21.51 -19.11
N GLN A 421 -15.52 21.14 -19.15
CA GLN A 421 -14.52 21.78 -18.30
C GLN A 421 -14.47 23.26 -18.69
N SER A 422 -15.10 24.12 -17.88
CA SER A 422 -15.13 25.57 -18.13
C SER A 422 -13.75 26.21 -17.98
N VAL A 423 -12.83 25.55 -17.26
CA VAL A 423 -11.43 25.93 -17.10
C VAL A 423 -10.56 24.68 -17.37
N PRO A 424 -9.64 24.73 -18.34
CA PRO A 424 -8.68 23.64 -18.56
C PRO A 424 -7.83 23.38 -17.32
N PHE A 425 -7.55 22.11 -17.05
CA PHE A 425 -6.63 21.76 -15.97
C PHE A 425 -5.22 22.34 -16.25
N PRO A 426 -4.60 23.02 -15.26
CA PRO A 426 -3.29 23.67 -15.42
C PRO A 426 -2.23 22.73 -15.98
N GLN A 427 -1.56 23.11 -17.07
CA GLN A 427 -0.43 22.36 -17.64
C GLN A 427 0.91 22.88 -17.15
N ARG A 428 0.94 24.13 -16.66
CA ARG A 428 2.10 24.74 -16.00
C ARG A 428 1.81 25.09 -14.56
N LEU A 429 2.85 25.07 -13.72
CA LEU A 429 2.74 25.41 -12.30
C LEU A 429 2.26 26.86 -12.12
N SER A 430 2.67 27.76 -13.03
CA SER A 430 2.19 29.15 -13.07
C SER A 430 0.69 29.31 -13.36
N GLU A 431 0.06 28.31 -13.97
CA GLU A 431 -1.36 28.31 -14.30
C GLU A 431 -2.23 27.82 -13.12
N THR A 432 -1.63 27.23 -12.08
CA THR A 432 -2.35 26.62 -10.95
C THR A 432 -3.10 27.63 -10.09
N GLY A 433 -2.63 28.88 -10.05
CA GLY A 433 -3.13 29.92 -9.15
C GLY A 433 -2.73 29.73 -7.68
N LEU A 434 -1.83 28.78 -7.39
CA LEU A 434 -1.24 28.56 -6.06
C LEU A 434 -0.02 29.45 -5.79
N PHE A 435 0.52 30.09 -6.83
CA PHE A 435 1.70 30.94 -6.78
C PHE A 435 1.35 32.36 -7.25
N THR A 436 1.96 33.36 -6.61
CA THR A 436 2.01 34.74 -7.14
C THR A 436 3.18 34.91 -8.09
N SER A 437 4.31 34.24 -7.84
CA SER A 437 5.47 34.15 -8.72
C SER A 437 6.07 32.75 -8.60
N VAL A 438 6.05 31.97 -9.69
CA VAL A 438 6.69 30.65 -9.70
C VAL A 438 8.21 30.78 -9.71
N THR A 439 8.75 31.73 -10.46
CA THR A 439 10.20 31.97 -10.55
C THR A 439 10.83 32.27 -9.18
N ASP A 440 10.17 33.10 -8.38
CA ASP A 440 10.61 33.45 -7.02
C ASP A 440 10.12 32.46 -5.95
N HIS A 441 9.35 31.45 -6.35
CA HIS A 441 8.67 30.50 -5.46
C HIS A 441 7.76 31.19 -4.42
N ALA A 442 7.17 32.32 -4.79
CA ALA A 442 6.26 33.07 -3.95
C ALA A 442 4.85 32.49 -4.04
N MET A 443 4.33 32.00 -2.91
CA MET A 443 2.99 31.43 -2.82
C MET A 443 1.90 32.51 -2.93
N ALA A 444 0.70 32.11 -3.34
CA ALA A 444 -0.47 32.97 -3.33
C ALA A 444 -0.95 33.26 -1.89
N PRO A 445 -1.53 34.44 -1.61
CA PRO A 445 -2.15 34.72 -0.31
C PRO A 445 -3.19 33.63 0.04
N GLY A 446 -3.13 33.13 1.27
CA GLY A 446 -4.01 32.05 1.72
C GLY A 446 -3.45 30.63 1.51
N VAL A 447 -2.29 30.50 0.87
CA VAL A 447 -1.49 29.26 0.85
C VAL A 447 -0.46 29.33 1.97
N VAL A 448 -0.54 28.39 2.92
CA VAL A 448 0.17 28.46 4.20
C VAL A 448 1.33 27.47 4.20
N ALA A 449 2.54 27.95 4.53
CA ALA A 449 3.70 27.11 4.70
C ALA A 449 3.60 26.27 5.98
N TYR A 450 4.19 25.08 5.96
CA TYR A 450 4.36 24.26 7.15
C TYR A 450 5.64 23.43 7.10
N SER A 451 5.96 22.84 8.23
CA SER A 451 7.07 21.91 8.42
C SER A 451 6.62 20.73 9.27
N VAL A 452 7.28 19.59 9.09
CA VAL A 452 6.97 18.35 9.81
C VAL A 452 8.10 18.02 10.79
N ASN A 453 7.82 17.30 11.89
CA ASN A 453 8.83 16.89 12.86
C ASN A 453 9.80 15.88 12.23
N ALA A 454 9.30 14.92 11.44
CA ALA A 454 10.09 13.92 10.75
C ALA A 454 9.90 14.01 9.23
N GLN A 455 10.98 14.25 8.49
CA GLN A 455 10.94 14.30 7.02
C GLN A 455 11.14 12.90 6.43
N ARG A 456 10.31 12.51 5.46
CA ARG A 456 10.53 11.28 4.68
C ARG A 456 11.83 11.38 3.89
N TRP A 457 12.59 10.28 3.83
CA TRP A 457 13.78 10.20 2.97
C TRP A 457 13.40 10.32 1.49
N ALA A 458 14.20 11.07 0.73
CA ALA A 458 13.99 11.33 -0.70
C ALA A 458 15.32 11.68 -1.38
N ASP A 459 16.31 10.78 -1.27
CA ASP A 459 17.63 10.89 -1.89
C ASP A 459 18.31 12.26 -1.64
N GLY A 460 18.29 12.71 -0.37
CA GLY A 460 18.89 13.97 0.04
C GLY A 460 18.11 15.24 -0.34
N ALA A 461 16.95 15.14 -1.00
CA ALA A 461 16.21 16.32 -1.42
C ALA A 461 15.59 17.10 -0.25
N HIS A 462 15.81 18.41 -0.30
CA HIS A 462 15.15 19.41 0.52
C HIS A 462 13.70 19.59 0.08
N LYS A 463 12.81 19.79 1.05
CA LYS A 463 11.35 19.88 0.85
C LYS A 463 10.82 21.21 1.38
N GLN A 464 10.07 21.92 0.55
CA GLN A 464 9.23 23.03 0.97
C GLN A 464 7.77 22.60 0.87
N GLN A 465 6.99 22.80 1.92
CA GLN A 465 5.66 22.24 2.08
C GLN A 465 4.65 23.35 2.36
N PHE A 466 3.49 23.26 1.70
CA PHE A 466 2.42 24.23 1.81
C PHE A 466 1.06 23.56 1.72
N ILE A 467 0.05 24.18 2.34
CA ILE A 467 -1.34 23.78 2.25
C ILE A 467 -2.18 24.93 1.72
N ALA A 468 -3.08 24.61 0.80
CA ALA A 468 -4.07 25.53 0.24
C ALA A 468 -5.47 25.00 0.56
N LEU A 469 -6.25 25.78 1.31
CA LEU A 469 -7.67 25.50 1.56
C LEU A 469 -8.54 26.39 0.67
N PRO A 470 -9.62 25.86 0.06
CA PRO A 470 -10.48 26.61 -0.84
C PRO A 470 -11.28 27.65 -0.07
N ALA A 471 -11.29 28.90 -0.57
CA ALA A 471 -12.02 30.00 0.05
C ALA A 471 -11.79 30.06 1.57
N GLU A 472 -12.84 30.13 2.39
CA GLU A 472 -12.82 30.14 3.86
C GLU A 472 -12.97 28.74 4.50
N ALA A 473 -12.83 27.65 3.73
CA ALA A 473 -13.02 26.31 4.26
C ALA A 473 -12.02 25.96 5.37
N THR A 474 -12.46 25.07 6.28
CA THR A 474 -11.73 24.62 7.47
C THR A 474 -11.49 23.12 7.44
N ILE A 475 -10.51 22.68 8.23
CA ILE A 475 -10.13 21.28 8.45
C ILE A 475 -10.80 20.80 9.74
N ASP A 476 -11.38 19.60 9.73
CA ASP A 476 -11.84 18.97 10.97
C ASP A 476 -10.63 18.36 11.69
N PHE A 477 -10.16 19.09 12.70
CA PHE A 477 -9.04 18.69 13.54
C PHE A 477 -9.42 17.57 14.51
N VAL A 478 -8.52 16.60 14.66
CA VAL A 478 -8.56 15.62 15.75
C VAL A 478 -7.20 15.51 16.43
N ALA A 479 -7.21 15.34 17.75
CA ALA A 479 -5.97 15.19 18.54
C ALA A 479 -5.22 13.89 18.20
N GLU A 480 -5.97 12.82 17.95
CA GLU A 480 -5.47 11.49 17.56
C GLU A 480 -6.23 11.01 16.33
N GLY A 481 -5.54 10.32 15.42
CA GLY A 481 -6.09 9.86 14.15
C GLY A 481 -5.91 10.86 13.01
N HIS A 482 -6.74 10.72 11.98
CA HIS A 482 -6.61 11.44 10.72
C HIS A 482 -7.55 12.65 10.66
N TRP A 483 -7.06 13.74 10.08
CA TRP A 483 -7.84 14.97 9.89
C TRP A 483 -8.73 14.86 8.64
N VAL A 484 -9.89 15.52 8.66
CA VAL A 484 -10.76 15.61 7.47
C VAL A 484 -10.57 16.95 6.78
N PHE A 485 -10.26 16.90 5.49
CA PHE A 485 -10.00 18.07 4.67
C PHE A 485 -11.21 18.39 3.76
N PRO A 486 -11.49 19.66 3.43
CA PRO A 486 -12.53 20.00 2.48
C PRO A 486 -12.09 19.72 1.04
N ASP A 487 -13.05 19.40 0.16
CA ASP A 487 -12.82 19.33 -1.29
C ASP A 487 -12.32 20.67 -1.83
N GLY A 488 -11.27 20.61 -2.66
CA GLY A 488 -10.50 21.76 -3.14
C GLY A 488 -9.19 21.99 -2.37
N THR A 489 -8.93 21.22 -1.31
CA THR A 489 -7.64 21.26 -0.60
C THR A 489 -6.50 20.80 -1.51
N ALA A 490 -5.41 21.55 -1.54
CA ALA A 490 -4.17 21.16 -2.22
C ALA A 490 -2.98 21.16 -1.26
N LEU A 491 -2.30 20.02 -1.15
CA LEU A 491 -1.04 19.87 -0.42
C LEU A 491 0.11 19.97 -1.43
N VAL A 492 0.95 20.98 -1.27
CA VAL A 492 2.00 21.32 -2.24
C VAL A 492 3.35 21.03 -1.62
N GLN A 493 4.18 20.23 -2.29
CA GLN A 493 5.55 19.95 -1.89
C GLN A 493 6.51 20.18 -3.05
N THR A 494 7.46 21.09 -2.88
CA THR A 494 8.56 21.28 -3.85
C THR A 494 9.82 20.58 -3.36
N LEU A 495 10.38 19.73 -4.22
CA LEU A 495 11.61 18.99 -4.00
C LEU A 495 12.77 19.70 -4.71
N SER A 496 13.87 19.87 -4.00
CA SER A 496 15.07 20.55 -4.50
C SER A 496 16.34 19.86 -4.00
N ILE A 497 17.41 19.97 -4.76
CA ILE A 497 18.74 19.45 -4.41
C ILE A 497 19.77 20.57 -4.47
N ASP A 498 20.84 20.46 -3.69
CA ASP A 498 22.01 21.32 -3.82
C ASP A 498 23.03 20.66 -4.75
N GLU A 499 23.26 21.23 -5.93
CA GLU A 499 24.21 20.70 -6.92
C GLU A 499 25.68 21.04 -6.58
N SER A 500 25.93 21.84 -5.53
CA SER A 500 27.26 22.35 -5.16
C SER A 500 27.87 21.78 -3.88
N ALA A 501 27.12 20.94 -3.14
CA ALA A 501 27.54 20.38 -1.87
C ALA A 501 27.55 18.84 -1.88
N ASN A 502 28.25 18.25 -0.92
CA ASN A 502 28.25 16.81 -0.62
C ASN A 502 26.88 16.32 -0.08
N GLY A 503 25.73 16.83 -0.57
CA GLY A 503 24.38 16.31 -0.31
C GLY A 503 23.89 16.27 1.16
N LEU A 504 24.63 16.81 2.13
CA LEU A 504 24.38 16.58 3.56
C LEU A 504 23.50 17.63 4.27
N ASP A 505 22.90 18.61 3.58
CA ASP A 505 22.11 19.67 4.22
C ASP A 505 20.59 19.41 4.24
N GLY A 506 20.15 18.15 4.09
CA GLY A 506 18.74 17.71 4.04
C GLY A 506 17.81 18.20 5.16
N ASN A 507 18.33 18.89 6.18
CA ASN A 507 17.60 19.54 7.27
C ASN A 507 17.69 21.09 7.27
N GLY A 508 17.49 21.73 6.11
CA GLY A 508 16.86 23.06 6.08
C GLY A 508 17.75 24.31 6.04
N GLY A 509 19.04 24.22 5.69
CA GLY A 509 19.88 25.41 5.46
C GLY A 509 19.62 26.04 4.08
N VAL A 510 19.37 27.34 3.95
CA VAL A 510 19.17 27.95 2.61
C VAL A 510 20.50 27.99 1.85
N SER A 511 20.67 27.12 0.85
CA SER A 511 21.77 27.22 -0.13
C SER A 511 21.33 28.05 -1.34
N ALA A 512 22.20 28.96 -1.78
CA ALA A 512 21.98 29.81 -2.96
C ALA A 512 22.01 29.03 -4.29
N ASN A 513 22.44 27.76 -4.26
CA ASN A 513 22.63 26.91 -5.44
C ASN A 513 21.60 25.77 -5.54
N ARG A 514 20.45 25.89 -4.86
CA ARG A 514 19.41 24.86 -4.91
C ARG A 514 18.70 24.85 -6.25
N ARG A 515 18.65 23.68 -6.88
CA ARG A 515 17.85 23.43 -8.08
C ARG A 515 16.56 22.72 -7.68
N ARG A 516 15.42 23.30 -8.05
CA ARG A 516 14.10 22.68 -7.95
C ARG A 516 13.97 21.62 -9.03
N LEU A 517 13.54 20.43 -8.63
CA LEU A 517 13.39 19.27 -9.52
C LEU A 517 11.93 19.10 -9.91
N GLU A 518 11.07 19.06 -8.90
CA GLU A 518 9.64 18.83 -9.06
C GLU A 518 8.81 19.52 -7.97
N THR A 519 7.57 19.85 -8.30
CA THR A 519 6.53 20.21 -7.34
C THR A 519 5.40 19.18 -7.42
N ARG A 520 5.16 18.49 -6.32
CA ARG A 520 4.07 17.51 -6.15
C ARG A 520 2.88 18.20 -5.49
N ILE A 521 1.69 17.96 -6.02
CA ILE A 521 0.43 18.48 -5.52
C ILE A 521 -0.52 17.32 -5.27
N LEU A 522 -0.89 17.07 -4.01
CA LEU A 522 -1.98 16.17 -3.66
C LEU A 522 -3.26 17.01 -3.53
N LEU A 523 -4.22 16.78 -4.42
CA LEU A 523 -5.44 17.58 -4.55
C LEU A 523 -6.66 16.75 -4.15
N ARG A 524 -7.47 17.27 -3.23
CA ARG A 524 -8.74 16.65 -2.84
C ARG A 524 -9.88 17.18 -3.70
N GLN A 525 -10.62 16.29 -4.38
CA GLN A 525 -11.80 16.65 -5.16
C GLN A 525 -12.80 15.51 -5.20
N GLN A 526 -14.09 15.84 -5.14
CA GLN A 526 -15.19 14.88 -5.20
C GLN A 526 -15.05 13.78 -4.12
N GLY A 527 -14.55 14.15 -2.94
CA GLY A 527 -14.28 13.23 -1.84
C GLY A 527 -13.03 12.36 -2.00
N GLU A 528 -12.28 12.47 -3.09
CA GLU A 528 -11.09 11.65 -3.39
C GLU A 528 -9.82 12.49 -3.47
N TRP A 529 -8.67 11.86 -3.30
CA TRP A 529 -7.35 12.49 -3.45
C TRP A 529 -6.67 12.05 -4.76
N ALA A 530 -6.06 13.00 -5.45
CA ALA A 530 -5.28 12.75 -6.66
C ALA A 530 -3.92 13.45 -6.61
N GLY A 531 -2.85 12.73 -6.97
CA GLY A 531 -1.49 13.25 -7.01
C GLY A 531 -1.09 13.78 -8.39
N TYR A 532 -0.53 14.98 -8.45
CA TYR A 532 -0.02 15.62 -9.66
C TYR A 532 1.43 16.06 -9.45
N SER A 533 2.31 15.75 -10.40
CA SER A 533 3.72 16.15 -10.34
C SER A 533 4.01 17.13 -11.48
N TYR A 534 4.68 18.24 -11.17
CA TYR A 534 5.16 19.22 -12.13
C TYR A 534 6.68 19.20 -12.15
N ARG A 535 7.30 18.99 -13.31
CA ARG A 535 8.75 18.99 -13.50
C ARG A 535 9.24 20.40 -13.80
N TRP A 536 10.19 20.88 -13.00
CA TRP A 536 10.80 22.20 -13.22
C TRP A 536 11.66 22.22 -14.48
N ASN A 537 11.64 23.35 -15.19
CA ASN A 537 12.55 23.59 -16.32
C ASN A 537 13.97 23.94 -15.84
N ASP A 538 14.94 23.82 -16.74
CA ASP A 538 16.34 24.07 -16.43
C ASP A 538 16.60 25.56 -16.10
N GLU A 539 15.80 26.46 -16.66
CA GLU A 539 15.85 27.91 -16.36
C GLU A 539 15.28 28.27 -14.98
N GLN A 540 14.65 27.32 -14.28
CA GLN A 540 14.03 27.50 -12.95
C GLN A 540 12.93 28.57 -12.92
N THR A 541 12.30 28.83 -14.06
CA THR A 541 11.27 29.88 -14.20
C THR A 541 9.84 29.35 -14.04
N ASP A 542 9.60 28.08 -14.40
CA ASP A 542 8.30 27.41 -14.32
C ASP A 542 8.46 25.88 -14.23
N ALA A 543 7.35 25.15 -14.09
CA ALA A 543 7.32 23.70 -14.14
C ALA A 543 6.13 23.18 -14.97
N GLU A 544 6.32 22.08 -15.70
CA GLU A 544 5.32 21.48 -16.58
C GLU A 544 4.73 20.22 -15.95
N LEU A 545 3.42 20.02 -16.14
CA LEU A 545 2.72 18.84 -15.66
C LEU A 545 3.33 17.58 -16.28
N VAL A 546 3.75 16.65 -15.42
CA VAL A 546 4.29 15.36 -15.84
C VAL A 546 3.17 14.47 -16.35
N PRO A 547 3.36 13.70 -17.45
CA PRO A 547 2.37 12.77 -17.97
C PRO A 547 1.83 11.80 -16.90
N ALA A 548 0.66 11.22 -17.16
CA ALA A 548 0.00 10.33 -16.20
C ALA A 548 0.87 9.12 -15.81
N ALA A 549 1.69 8.63 -16.74
CA ALA A 549 2.64 7.53 -16.57
C ALA A 549 3.91 7.91 -15.77
N GLY A 550 4.02 9.14 -15.28
CA GLY A 550 5.20 9.63 -14.58
C GLY A 550 6.27 10.13 -15.55
N GLY A 551 7.47 10.32 -15.02
CA GLY A 551 8.62 10.76 -15.81
C GLY A 551 9.91 10.59 -15.05
N ASP A 552 11.01 11.00 -15.65
CA ASP A 552 12.30 11.06 -14.99
C ASP A 552 13.10 12.29 -15.39
N LEU A 553 14.10 12.57 -14.60
CA LEU A 553 15.20 13.47 -14.94
C LEU A 553 16.52 12.85 -14.48
N THR A 554 17.62 13.32 -15.05
CA THR A 554 18.96 12.99 -14.57
C THR A 554 19.45 14.12 -13.67
N VAL A 555 19.89 13.76 -12.47
CA VAL A 555 20.43 14.68 -11.47
C VAL A 555 21.82 14.24 -11.06
N ASN A 556 22.72 15.18 -10.84
CA ASN A 556 24.02 14.86 -10.25
C ASN A 556 23.85 14.88 -8.74
N LEU A 557 23.92 13.70 -8.10
CA LEU A 557 23.82 13.57 -6.64
C LEU A 557 25.15 13.14 -6.08
N PHE A 558 25.46 13.67 -4.90
CA PHE A 558 26.54 13.16 -4.07
C PHE A 558 26.11 11.81 -3.47
N ASP A 559 26.97 10.81 -3.59
CA ASP A 559 26.82 9.52 -2.95
C ASP A 559 27.73 9.44 -1.71
N PRO A 560 27.15 9.36 -0.49
CA PRO A 560 27.91 9.32 0.74
C PRO A 560 28.68 8.01 0.97
N PHE A 561 28.47 6.97 0.15
CA PHE A 561 29.19 5.71 0.22
C PHE A 561 30.44 5.70 -0.67
N THR A 562 30.41 6.39 -1.82
CA THR A 562 31.54 6.47 -2.75
C THR A 562 32.30 7.80 -2.70
N ASP A 563 31.80 8.79 -1.96
CA ASP A 563 32.33 10.16 -1.87
C ASP A 563 32.49 10.82 -3.26
N LYS A 564 31.50 10.56 -4.14
CA LYS A 564 31.50 11.02 -5.53
C LYS A 564 30.17 11.64 -5.89
N VAL A 565 30.23 12.62 -6.78
CA VAL A 565 29.06 13.12 -7.49
C VAL A 565 28.93 12.36 -8.80
N SER A 566 27.78 11.75 -9.05
CA SER A 566 27.52 11.00 -10.28
C SER A 566 26.09 11.24 -10.79
N PRO A 567 25.82 10.98 -12.09
CA PRO A 567 24.48 11.09 -12.65
C PRO A 567 23.59 9.99 -12.09
N HIS A 568 22.51 10.36 -11.40
CA HIS A 568 21.46 9.47 -10.94
C HIS A 568 20.17 9.75 -11.70
N ARG A 569 19.42 8.67 -11.97
CA ARG A 569 18.02 8.80 -12.40
C ARG A 569 17.20 9.26 -11.19
N TRP A 570 16.43 10.32 -11.37
CA TRP A 570 15.44 10.78 -10.41
C TRP A 570 14.04 10.49 -10.98
N PRO A 571 13.34 9.47 -10.45
CA PRO A 571 12.00 9.16 -10.88
C PRO A 571 10.99 10.18 -10.33
N ILE A 572 10.19 10.75 -11.22
CA ILE A 572 9.01 11.54 -10.87
C ILE A 572 7.79 10.61 -10.92
N PRO A 573 7.05 10.44 -9.81
CA PRO A 573 6.00 9.44 -9.74
C PRO A 573 4.87 9.73 -10.73
N SER A 574 4.36 8.65 -11.34
CA SER A 574 3.09 8.60 -12.04
C SER A 574 1.92 8.91 -11.10
N ARG A 575 0.73 9.19 -11.67
CA ARG A 575 -0.51 9.38 -10.88
C ARG A 575 -0.77 8.18 -9.97
N ILE A 576 -0.44 7.01 -10.47
CA ILE A 576 -0.63 5.72 -9.82
C ILE A 576 0.35 5.51 -8.69
N GLU A 577 1.64 5.73 -8.94
CA GLU A 577 2.68 5.59 -7.91
C GLU A 577 2.47 6.53 -6.73
N CYS A 578 1.90 7.72 -6.95
CA CYS A 578 1.45 8.59 -5.86
C CYS A 578 0.47 7.85 -4.92
N MET A 579 -0.53 7.17 -5.48
CA MET A 579 -1.58 6.49 -4.71
C MET A 579 -1.11 5.18 -4.06
N VAL A 580 0.11 4.71 -4.39
CA VAL A 580 0.71 3.57 -3.69
C VAL A 580 0.94 3.91 -2.21
N CYS A 581 1.49 5.08 -1.93
CA CYS A 581 1.68 5.54 -0.55
C CYS A 581 0.44 6.28 -0.03
N HIS A 582 -0.17 7.12 -0.87
CA HIS A 582 -1.37 7.89 -0.55
C HIS A 582 -2.62 7.01 -0.72
N SER A 583 -2.68 5.88 0.00
CA SER A 583 -3.76 4.90 -0.12
C SER A 583 -4.91 5.16 0.86
N ARG A 584 -6.08 4.55 0.60
CA ARG A 584 -7.23 4.55 1.53
C ARG A 584 -6.87 4.07 2.93
N ALA A 585 -6.04 3.03 3.02
CA ALA A 585 -5.63 2.47 4.29
C ALA A 585 -4.83 3.48 5.13
N ALA A 586 -4.00 4.30 4.48
CA ALA A 586 -3.27 5.39 5.11
C ALA A 586 -4.07 6.71 5.23
N ASP A 587 -5.36 6.69 4.88
CA ASP A 587 -6.25 7.85 4.75
C ASP A 587 -5.70 8.98 3.86
N TYR A 588 -4.95 8.59 2.83
CA TYR A 588 -4.36 9.42 1.78
C TYR A 588 -3.35 10.49 2.23
N VAL A 589 -3.55 11.23 3.31
CA VAL A 589 -2.69 12.37 3.69
C VAL A 589 -1.51 11.92 4.54
N LEU A 590 -0.31 12.04 3.98
CA LEU A 590 0.94 11.71 4.66
C LEU A 590 1.66 12.99 5.11
N GLY A 591 2.22 12.98 6.32
CA GLY A 591 3.02 14.08 6.84
C GLY A 591 2.24 15.28 7.41
N ILE A 592 0.92 15.35 7.21
CA ILE A 592 0.05 16.32 7.92
C ILE A 592 -0.78 15.57 8.95
N SER A 593 -0.32 15.60 10.19
CA SER A 593 -1.01 15.03 11.33
C SER A 593 -0.64 15.80 12.59
N THR A 594 -1.39 15.59 13.66
CA THR A 594 -1.10 16.19 14.98
C THR A 594 0.34 15.97 15.42
N PRO A 595 0.90 14.74 15.46
CA PRO A 595 2.29 14.53 15.89
C PRO A 595 3.35 15.15 14.96
N GLU A 596 3.08 15.30 13.66
CA GLU A 596 4.02 15.95 12.74
C GLU A 596 4.02 17.48 12.87
N LEU A 597 2.83 18.08 13.02
CA LEU A 597 2.68 19.53 13.07
C LEU A 597 2.90 20.11 14.47
N ASN A 598 2.90 19.30 15.52
CA ASN A 598 3.18 19.74 16.89
C ASN A 598 4.66 20.15 17.07
N ARG A 599 5.03 21.31 16.53
CA ARG A 599 6.35 21.92 16.60
C ARG A 599 6.28 23.44 16.35
N PRO A 600 7.30 24.21 16.77
CA PRO A 600 7.45 25.60 16.36
C PRO A 600 7.69 25.72 14.84
N HIS A 601 7.13 26.77 14.25
CA HIS A 601 7.38 27.21 12.87
C HIS A 601 7.38 28.74 12.80
N ASP A 602 8.18 29.29 11.89
CA ASP A 602 8.31 30.73 11.68
C ASP A 602 7.37 31.19 10.57
N TYR A 603 6.39 32.03 10.92
CA TYR A 603 5.45 32.66 10.00
C TYR A 603 5.83 34.14 9.82
N ASP A 604 6.84 34.40 9.00
CA ASP A 604 7.36 35.74 8.67
C ASP A 604 7.79 36.56 9.90
N GLY A 605 8.58 35.94 10.78
CA GLY A 605 9.13 36.54 12.01
C GLY A 605 8.29 36.26 13.26
N VAL A 606 7.17 35.54 13.13
CA VAL A 606 6.33 35.11 14.25
C VAL A 606 6.47 33.60 14.44
N VAL A 607 7.24 33.21 15.46
CA VAL A 607 7.45 31.80 15.80
C VAL A 607 6.39 31.32 16.78
N LEU A 608 5.54 30.38 16.35
CA LEU A 608 4.50 29.75 17.16
C LEU A 608 4.47 28.23 16.91
N ASN A 609 3.86 27.48 17.82
CA ASN A 609 3.50 26.09 17.52
C ASN A 609 2.49 26.08 16.35
N GLN A 610 2.71 25.23 15.34
CA GLN A 610 1.91 25.26 14.12
C GLN A 610 0.43 24.96 14.35
N LEU A 611 0.09 24.07 15.28
CA LEU A 611 -1.32 23.75 15.57
C LEU A 611 -2.04 24.96 16.16
N ALA A 612 -1.39 25.65 17.11
CA ALA A 612 -1.92 26.89 17.67
C ALA A 612 -1.95 28.03 16.63
N ALA A 613 -0.95 28.11 15.75
CA ALA A 613 -0.90 29.08 14.68
C ALA A 613 -2.04 28.88 13.67
N TRP A 614 -2.29 27.64 13.25
CA TRP A 614 -3.37 27.30 12.33
C TRP A 614 -4.75 27.52 12.95
N GLN A 615 -4.90 27.32 14.26
CA GLN A 615 -6.09 27.75 14.99
C GLN A 615 -6.27 29.28 14.94
N GLN A 616 -5.23 30.08 15.23
CA GLN A 616 -5.30 31.55 15.14
C GLN A 616 -5.62 32.04 13.73
N MET A 617 -5.13 31.34 12.71
CA MET A 617 -5.41 31.62 11.31
C MET A 617 -6.84 31.22 10.87
N GLY A 618 -7.60 30.52 11.72
CA GLY A 618 -8.95 30.05 11.41
C GLY A 618 -8.98 28.87 10.44
N MET A 619 -7.97 27.98 10.48
CA MET A 619 -7.87 26.84 9.58
C MET A 619 -8.62 25.59 10.08
N PHE A 620 -8.99 25.53 11.36
CA PHE A 620 -9.68 24.39 11.96
C PHE A 620 -11.15 24.69 12.24
N THR A 621 -11.99 23.65 12.18
CA THR A 621 -13.39 23.73 12.57
C THR A 621 -13.51 23.83 14.09
N GLY A 622 -14.32 24.78 14.57
CA GLY A 622 -14.63 24.96 15.99
C GLY A 622 -13.64 25.84 16.77
N ASP A 623 -14.03 26.23 17.98
CA ASP A 623 -13.34 27.25 18.79
C ASP A 623 -12.63 26.67 20.03
N ALA A 624 -12.61 25.35 20.21
CA ALA A 624 -11.97 24.72 21.36
C ALA A 624 -10.46 24.95 21.33
N GLU A 625 -9.89 25.56 22.37
CA GLU A 625 -8.47 25.89 22.45
C GLU A 625 -7.60 24.65 22.24
N ILE A 626 -6.66 24.74 21.29
CA ILE A 626 -5.65 23.71 21.07
C ILE A 626 -4.48 24.00 21.99
N VAL A 627 -4.22 23.09 22.94
CA VAL A 627 -3.09 23.16 23.88
C VAL A 627 -1.99 22.20 23.40
N PRO A 628 -0.93 22.66 22.72
CA PRO A 628 0.01 21.76 22.05
C PRO A 628 0.80 20.84 23.00
N ASP A 629 0.99 21.27 24.26
CA ASP A 629 1.70 20.48 25.27
C ASP A 629 0.93 19.21 25.67
N ASP A 630 -0.39 19.16 25.44
CA ASP A 630 -1.25 18.01 25.74
C ASP A 630 -1.38 17.06 24.53
N LEU A 631 -0.75 17.38 23.40
CA LEU A 631 -0.89 16.65 22.14
C LEU A 631 0.33 15.79 21.82
N PRO A 632 0.17 14.67 21.08
CA PRO A 632 1.29 13.84 20.67
C PRO A 632 2.26 14.61 19.78
N ARG A 633 3.53 14.20 19.79
CA ARG A 633 4.61 14.83 19.02
C ARG A 633 5.63 13.79 18.58
N MET A 634 5.93 13.77 17.28
CA MET A 634 7.06 13.03 16.72
C MET A 634 8.38 13.78 16.92
N VAL A 635 9.49 13.08 16.83
CA VAL A 635 10.83 13.66 16.93
C VAL A 635 11.54 13.61 15.59
N ASP A 636 12.43 14.56 15.34
CA ASP A 636 13.31 14.51 14.17
C ASP A 636 14.21 13.26 14.26
N PRO A 637 14.14 12.33 13.28
CA PRO A 637 14.98 11.13 13.27
C PRO A 637 16.48 11.42 13.40
N TYR A 638 16.93 12.60 12.96
CA TYR A 638 18.34 12.96 12.92
C TYR A 638 18.77 13.87 14.07
N ASP A 639 17.85 14.28 14.96
CA ASP A 639 18.21 15.01 16.19
C ASP A 639 18.86 14.08 17.21
N THR A 640 20.19 14.10 17.28
CA THR A 640 20.96 13.23 18.19
C THR A 640 20.74 13.51 19.68
N ALA A 641 20.10 14.62 20.05
CA ALA A 641 19.75 14.91 21.44
C ALA A 641 18.45 14.25 21.88
N ALA A 642 17.61 13.80 20.94
CA ALA A 642 16.36 13.11 21.23
C ALA A 642 16.56 11.61 21.54
N ASP A 643 15.57 11.02 22.19
CA ASP A 643 15.56 9.58 22.53
C ASP A 643 15.72 8.70 21.28
N LEU A 644 16.62 7.72 21.36
CA LEU A 644 16.97 6.84 20.24
C LEU A 644 15.75 6.05 19.72
N THR A 645 14.91 5.53 20.62
CA THR A 645 13.73 4.78 20.22
C THR A 645 12.72 5.71 19.55
N ALA A 646 12.44 6.87 20.12
CA ALA A 646 11.53 7.84 19.51
C ALA A 646 11.98 8.26 18.09
N ARG A 647 13.30 8.46 17.89
CA ARG A 647 13.89 8.78 16.57
C ARG A 647 13.70 7.64 15.57
N ALA A 648 14.05 6.41 15.96
CA ALA A 648 13.87 5.24 15.09
C ALA A 648 12.39 5.00 14.76
N ARG A 649 11.48 5.19 15.72
CA ARG A 649 10.03 5.07 15.52
C ARG A 649 9.52 6.13 14.56
N SER A 650 9.98 7.38 14.67
CA SER A 650 9.63 8.46 13.73
C SER A 650 10.14 8.15 12.33
N TYR A 651 11.37 7.64 12.19
CA TYR A 651 11.94 7.20 10.91
C TYR A 651 11.11 6.10 10.25
N LEU A 652 10.76 5.05 11.00
CA LEU A 652 9.96 3.95 10.49
C LEU A 652 8.53 4.40 10.16
N HIS A 653 7.98 5.34 10.92
CA HIS A 653 6.65 5.89 10.65
C HIS A 653 6.61 6.54 9.27
N VAL A 654 7.46 7.55 9.03
CA VAL A 654 7.40 8.34 7.79
C VAL A 654 7.84 7.58 6.54
N ASN A 655 8.67 6.53 6.69
CA ASN A 655 9.18 5.75 5.56
C ASN A 655 8.45 4.42 5.33
N CYS A 656 7.77 3.84 6.32
CA CYS A 656 7.25 2.47 6.23
C CYS A 656 5.78 2.31 6.63
N GLN A 657 5.23 3.17 7.49
CA GLN A 657 3.91 2.95 8.10
C GLN A 657 2.79 2.83 7.08
N HIS A 658 2.78 3.67 6.05
CA HIS A 658 1.72 3.72 5.02
C HIS A 658 1.54 2.40 4.25
N CYS A 659 2.59 1.55 4.19
CA CYS A 659 2.49 0.18 3.68
C CYS A 659 2.25 -0.83 4.82
N HIS A 660 2.89 -0.62 5.96
CA HIS A 660 2.86 -1.50 7.14
C HIS A 660 1.86 -1.03 8.19
N LEU A 661 0.62 -0.85 7.75
CA LEU A 661 -0.57 -0.71 8.57
C LEU A 661 -1.58 -1.75 8.09
N ASN A 662 -2.66 -1.98 8.84
CA ASN A 662 -3.70 -2.91 8.39
C ASN A 662 -4.23 -2.50 7.01
N SER A 663 -4.19 -3.42 6.04
CA SER A 663 -4.57 -3.16 4.63
C SER A 663 -3.73 -2.10 3.89
N GLY A 664 -2.55 -1.72 4.39
CA GLY A 664 -1.64 -0.75 3.73
C GLY A 664 -0.99 -1.26 2.43
N GLY A 665 -1.08 -2.56 2.16
CA GLY A 665 -0.48 -3.22 1.00
C GLY A 665 0.93 -3.76 1.25
N GLY A 666 1.53 -3.49 2.42
CA GLY A 666 2.72 -4.18 2.89
C GLY A 666 2.35 -5.59 3.36
N ASN A 667 2.91 -6.60 2.70
CA ASN A 667 2.71 -7.99 3.06
C ASN A 667 3.61 -8.34 4.25
N ALA A 668 3.20 -7.94 5.45
CA ALA A 668 3.82 -8.38 6.69
C ALA A 668 2.81 -8.23 7.84
N ASP A 669 2.73 -9.23 8.70
CA ASP A 669 1.79 -9.28 9.83
C ASP A 669 2.30 -8.45 11.02
N PHE A 670 2.55 -7.16 10.78
CA PHE A 670 2.96 -6.19 11.79
C PHE A 670 2.49 -4.77 11.42
N GLU A 671 2.37 -3.89 12.42
CA GLU A 671 1.96 -2.50 12.21
C GLU A 671 2.97 -1.52 12.82
N ILE A 672 3.49 -0.57 12.03
CA ILE A 672 4.50 0.43 12.49
C ILE A 672 3.90 1.85 12.56
N ASP A 673 2.84 2.01 13.34
CA ASP A 673 2.36 3.35 13.70
C ASP A 673 3.18 3.96 14.84
N PHE A 674 3.44 5.28 14.81
CA PHE A 674 4.25 5.96 15.82
C PHE A 674 3.61 5.92 17.21
N SER A 675 2.28 6.09 17.28
CA SER A 675 1.53 6.10 18.54
C SER A 675 1.35 4.70 19.15
N ARG A 676 1.52 3.66 18.34
CA ARG A 676 1.41 2.28 18.79
C ARG A 676 2.59 1.90 19.69
N PRO A 677 2.37 1.31 20.88
CA PRO A 677 3.46 0.79 21.70
C PRO A 677 4.29 -0.28 20.96
N LEU A 678 5.60 -0.30 21.17
CA LEU A 678 6.52 -1.20 20.45
C LEU A 678 6.13 -2.68 20.61
N ASP A 679 5.74 -3.10 21.82
CA ASP A 679 5.32 -4.47 22.14
C ASP A 679 3.99 -4.88 21.46
N LYS A 680 3.23 -3.91 20.94
CA LYS A 680 1.98 -4.13 20.20
C LYS A 680 2.15 -4.12 18.69
N THR A 681 3.35 -3.86 18.19
CA THR A 681 3.61 -3.80 16.75
C THR A 681 3.77 -5.14 16.08
N ALA A 682 4.05 -6.22 16.83
CA ALA A 682 4.46 -7.51 16.28
C ALA A 682 5.74 -7.45 15.42
N LEU A 683 6.64 -6.50 15.72
CA LEU A 683 7.88 -6.30 14.97
C LEU A 683 9.08 -7.04 15.60
N VAL A 684 9.30 -6.89 16.91
CA VAL A 684 10.51 -7.36 17.58
C VAL A 684 10.36 -8.83 17.98
N GLY A 685 11.36 -9.65 17.63
CA GLY A 685 11.39 -11.08 17.96
C GLY A 685 10.47 -11.97 17.13
N VAL A 686 9.77 -11.39 16.14
CA VAL A 686 8.82 -12.11 15.28
C VAL A 686 9.53 -12.75 14.09
N LYS A 687 9.16 -13.98 13.74
CA LYS A 687 9.73 -14.70 12.59
C LYS A 687 9.16 -14.16 11.27
N PRO A 688 9.99 -13.94 10.23
CA PRO A 688 9.48 -13.56 8.91
C PRO A 688 8.68 -14.71 8.29
N VAL A 689 7.58 -14.37 7.61
CA VAL A 689 6.70 -15.35 6.92
C VAL A 689 6.99 -15.50 5.43
N HIS A 690 7.66 -14.50 4.83
CA HIS A 690 8.00 -14.50 3.40
C HIS A 690 9.42 -15.05 3.17
N SER A 691 10.40 -14.17 2.98
CA SER A 691 11.80 -14.52 2.78
C SER A 691 12.60 -14.22 4.04
N THR A 692 13.52 -15.12 4.37
CA THR A 692 14.59 -14.86 5.35
C THR A 692 15.81 -14.22 4.70
N PHE A 693 15.87 -14.16 3.36
CA PHE A 693 17.05 -13.75 2.58
C PHE A 693 18.32 -14.55 2.91
N GLY A 694 18.17 -15.75 3.47
CA GLY A 694 19.29 -16.56 3.93
C GLY A 694 19.97 -16.04 5.20
N LEU A 695 19.31 -15.15 5.95
CA LEU A 695 19.79 -14.68 7.26
C LEU A 695 19.67 -15.78 8.33
N ASP A 696 20.68 -15.87 9.18
CA ASP A 696 20.78 -16.85 10.27
C ASP A 696 19.80 -16.50 11.41
N ASP A 697 18.96 -17.46 11.82
CA ASP A 697 17.90 -17.29 12.84
C ASP A 697 17.12 -15.96 12.69
N ALA A 698 16.70 -15.68 11.44
CA ALA A 698 16.09 -14.43 11.02
C ALA A 698 14.86 -14.04 11.86
N ARG A 699 14.74 -12.75 12.18
CA ARG A 699 13.54 -12.10 12.72
C ARG A 699 13.22 -10.87 11.90
N LEU A 700 11.98 -10.38 11.98
CA LEU A 700 11.63 -9.07 11.41
C LEU A 700 12.54 -7.98 11.99
N VAL A 701 12.64 -7.93 13.32
CA VAL A 701 13.73 -7.29 14.07
C VAL A 701 14.22 -8.27 15.15
N ALA A 702 15.50 -8.62 15.12
CA ALA A 702 16.16 -9.40 16.16
C ALA A 702 16.85 -8.42 17.13
N ALA A 703 16.38 -8.35 18.36
CA ALA A 703 16.96 -7.49 19.39
C ALA A 703 18.46 -7.78 19.55
N GLY A 704 19.31 -6.73 19.51
CA GLY A 704 20.77 -6.85 19.58
C GLY A 704 21.46 -7.25 18.27
N HIS A 705 20.72 -7.75 17.27
CA HIS A 705 21.30 -8.42 16.09
C HIS A 705 20.81 -7.84 14.76
N PRO A 706 21.38 -6.71 14.29
CA PRO A 706 21.07 -6.14 12.98
C PRO A 706 21.24 -7.14 11.82
N GLU A 707 22.24 -8.01 11.87
CA GLU A 707 22.56 -9.02 10.86
C GLU A 707 21.55 -10.18 10.78
N ARG A 708 20.65 -10.27 11.75
CA ARG A 708 19.55 -11.25 11.81
C ARG A 708 18.20 -10.59 11.56
N SER A 709 18.19 -9.28 11.36
CA SER A 709 16.98 -8.47 11.22
C SER A 709 16.64 -8.25 9.75
N VAL A 710 15.55 -8.86 9.29
CA VAL A 710 15.05 -8.72 7.91
C VAL A 710 14.75 -7.25 7.58
N LEU A 711 14.19 -6.49 8.53
CA LEU A 711 13.94 -5.05 8.33
C LEU A 711 15.24 -4.31 7.99
N PHE A 712 16.31 -4.56 8.76
CA PHE A 712 17.59 -3.89 8.55
C PHE A 712 18.23 -4.29 7.23
N TYR A 713 18.31 -5.59 6.94
CA TYR A 713 18.82 -6.10 5.65
C TYR A 713 18.11 -5.45 4.46
N ARG A 714 16.78 -5.30 4.49
CA ARG A 714 16.01 -4.67 3.41
C ARG A 714 16.26 -3.17 3.26
N LEU A 715 16.59 -2.47 4.35
CA LEU A 715 17.04 -1.06 4.32
C LEU A 715 18.49 -0.93 3.83
N SER A 716 19.33 -1.97 4.00
CA SER A 716 20.75 -1.97 3.66
C SER A 716 21.07 -2.25 2.19
N LYS A 717 20.09 -2.61 1.36
CA LYS A 717 20.31 -3.06 -0.02
C LYS A 717 19.53 -2.29 -1.07
N LEU A 718 20.04 -2.35 -2.30
CA LEU A 718 19.31 -1.98 -3.51
C LEU A 718 18.79 -3.25 -4.22
N GLY A 719 18.00 -3.13 -5.28
CA GLY A 719 17.49 -4.28 -6.02
C GLY A 719 16.35 -5.04 -5.34
N VAL A 720 16.19 -6.33 -5.66
CA VAL A 720 14.99 -7.11 -5.33
C VAL A 720 14.82 -7.28 -3.82
N GLY A 721 13.65 -6.92 -3.31
CA GLY A 721 13.30 -7.04 -1.90
C GLY A 721 13.74 -5.86 -1.02
N ARG A 722 14.37 -4.81 -1.59
CA ARG A 722 14.69 -3.57 -0.85
C ARG A 722 13.45 -2.90 -0.27
N MET A 723 13.64 -2.08 0.76
CA MET A 723 12.62 -1.19 1.32
C MET A 723 13.22 0.19 1.61
N PRO A 724 12.48 1.30 1.41
CA PRO A 724 11.24 1.38 0.63
C PRO A 724 11.44 0.99 -0.85
N GLN A 725 10.37 0.53 -1.51
CA GLN A 725 10.43 0.08 -2.91
C GLN A 725 10.33 1.22 -3.93
N LEU A 726 9.79 2.37 -3.54
CA LEU A 726 9.46 3.48 -4.43
C LEU A 726 9.97 4.80 -3.88
N GLY A 727 10.26 5.73 -4.81
CA GLY A 727 10.53 7.12 -4.50
C GLY A 727 11.91 7.41 -3.90
N THR A 728 12.83 6.44 -3.94
CA THR A 728 14.26 6.59 -3.60
C THR A 728 15.13 5.67 -4.47
N GLU A 729 16.27 6.16 -4.93
CA GLU A 729 17.29 5.40 -5.66
C GLU A 729 18.62 5.32 -4.87
N GLN A 730 18.72 6.01 -3.74
CA GLN A 730 19.85 5.94 -2.82
C GLN A 730 19.42 5.48 -1.42
N LEU A 731 20.37 4.86 -0.71
CA LEU A 731 20.17 4.51 0.70
C LEU A 731 20.38 5.73 1.59
N ASP A 732 19.56 5.86 2.63
CA ASP A 732 19.80 6.84 3.69
C ASP A 732 20.88 6.30 4.64
N ARG A 733 22.13 6.76 4.49
CA ARG A 733 23.24 6.33 5.37
C ARG A 733 22.98 6.69 6.84
N ALA A 734 22.40 7.86 7.12
CA ALA A 734 22.14 8.31 8.48
C ALA A 734 20.95 7.56 9.10
N GLY A 735 19.88 7.36 8.33
CA GLY A 735 18.72 6.55 8.71
C GLY A 735 19.09 5.07 8.92
N LEU A 736 19.96 4.51 8.07
CA LEU A 736 20.47 3.15 8.25
C LEU A 736 21.23 3.03 9.57
N ARG A 737 22.11 3.99 9.88
CA ARG A 737 22.83 4.01 11.15
C ARG A 737 21.88 4.15 12.36
N LEU A 738 20.87 5.00 12.26
CA LEU A 738 19.84 5.16 13.29
C LEU A 738 19.14 3.83 13.60
N ILE A 739 18.70 3.11 12.56
CA ILE A 739 18.00 1.84 12.73
C ILE A 739 18.94 0.74 13.24
N HIS A 740 20.18 0.70 12.76
CA HIS A 740 21.22 -0.18 13.31
C HIS A 740 21.37 0.02 14.83
N ASP A 741 21.64 1.25 15.25
CA ASP A 741 21.92 1.57 16.65
C ASP A 741 20.68 1.33 17.54
N TRP A 742 19.49 1.58 17.01
CA TRP A 742 18.24 1.22 17.68
C TRP A 742 18.11 -0.29 17.88
N ILE A 743 18.34 -1.11 16.84
CA ILE A 743 18.26 -2.57 16.96
C ILE A 743 19.26 -3.11 17.98
N VAL A 744 20.50 -2.59 17.96
CA VAL A 744 21.53 -2.93 18.96
C VAL A 744 21.04 -2.58 20.36
N SER A 745 20.43 -1.41 20.56
CA SER A 745 19.93 -0.96 21.86
C SER A 745 18.79 -1.81 22.45
N LEU A 746 18.13 -2.65 21.64
CA LEU A 746 17.08 -3.56 22.10
C LEU A 746 17.64 -4.83 22.75
N GLY A 747 18.92 -5.16 22.51
CA GLY A 747 19.59 -6.34 23.06
C GLY A 747 20.05 -6.16 24.51
N THR A 748 20.63 -7.22 25.07
CA THR A 748 21.32 -7.23 26.36
C THR A 748 22.83 -6.98 26.18
N GLU A 749 23.58 -6.75 27.28
CA GLU A 749 25.04 -6.59 27.22
C GLU A 749 25.77 -7.83 26.64
N ASP A 750 25.16 -9.01 26.73
CA ASP A 750 25.67 -10.27 26.16
C ASP A 750 25.39 -10.39 24.65
N ASP A 751 24.47 -9.58 24.11
CA ASP A 751 24.11 -9.53 22.67
C ASP A 751 24.98 -8.53 21.89
N ALA A 752 26.19 -8.24 22.38
CA ALA A 752 27.06 -7.20 21.84
C ALA A 752 27.24 -7.35 20.31
N PRO A 753 27.16 -6.25 19.55
CA PRO A 753 27.29 -6.26 18.10
C PRO A 753 28.67 -6.79 17.67
N THR A 754 28.82 -7.08 16.37
CA THR A 754 30.07 -7.52 15.74
C THR A 754 31.28 -6.80 16.33
N SER A 755 32.13 -7.53 17.06
CA SER A 755 33.38 -6.98 17.61
C SER A 755 34.39 -6.82 16.47
N LEU A 756 35.24 -5.79 16.57
CA LEU A 756 36.45 -5.66 15.74
C LEU A 756 37.33 -6.93 15.75
N ASP A 757 37.18 -7.77 16.78
CA ASP A 757 37.86 -9.07 16.90
C ASP A 757 37.49 -10.07 15.78
N ASP A 758 36.42 -9.82 15.00
CA ASP A 758 36.07 -10.60 13.81
C ASP A 758 36.90 -10.22 12.56
N PHE A 759 37.61 -9.09 12.61
CA PHE A 759 38.37 -8.53 11.49
C PHE A 759 39.88 -8.61 11.77
N ALA A 760 40.56 -9.50 11.05
CA ALA A 760 42.00 -9.54 11.12
C ALA A 760 42.62 -8.29 10.46
N THR A 761 43.61 -7.68 11.13
CA THR A 761 44.27 -6.45 10.67
C THR A 761 45.46 -6.72 9.73
N GLY A 762 45.88 -7.99 9.59
CA GLY A 762 46.92 -8.43 8.65
C GLY A 762 46.37 -8.75 7.25
N ALA A 763 47.15 -8.50 6.20
CA ALA A 763 46.68 -8.59 4.80
C ALA A 763 46.22 -10.00 4.37
N ASP A 764 46.88 -11.07 4.82
CA ASP A 764 46.52 -12.46 4.47
C ASP A 764 45.35 -12.97 5.33
N GLU A 765 45.34 -12.63 6.62
CA GLU A 765 44.28 -12.98 7.55
C GLU A 765 42.95 -12.27 7.20
N ALA A 766 43.04 -11.04 6.67
CA ALA A 766 41.88 -10.28 6.21
C ALA A 766 41.12 -10.97 5.06
N GLN A 767 41.80 -11.68 4.14
CA GLN A 767 41.09 -12.42 3.08
C GLN A 767 40.26 -13.55 3.67
N ALA A 768 40.86 -14.33 4.58
CA ALA A 768 40.17 -15.45 5.21
C ALA A 768 38.95 -14.98 6.02
N SER A 769 39.05 -13.84 6.71
CA SER A 769 37.90 -13.22 7.38
C SER A 769 36.82 -12.78 6.39
N ILE A 770 37.18 -12.13 5.28
CA ILE A 770 36.23 -11.71 4.24
C ILE A 770 35.51 -12.93 3.64
N ASP A 771 36.25 -13.96 3.21
CA ASP A 771 35.68 -15.17 2.59
C ASP A 771 34.73 -15.90 3.56
N ARG A 772 35.12 -15.97 4.85
CA ARG A 772 34.29 -16.56 5.90
C ARG A 772 32.99 -15.78 6.11
N LEU A 773 33.05 -14.45 6.13
CA LEU A 773 31.87 -13.61 6.35
C LEU A 773 30.94 -13.59 5.14
N LEU A 774 31.48 -13.57 3.92
CA LEU A 774 30.68 -13.63 2.69
C LEU A 774 30.01 -15.00 2.45
N ALA A 775 30.37 -16.03 3.23
CA ALA A 775 29.76 -17.36 3.12
C ALA A 775 28.27 -17.42 3.56
N SER A 776 27.77 -16.41 4.29
CA SER A 776 26.34 -16.28 4.63
C SER A 776 25.87 -14.82 4.49
N THR A 777 24.56 -14.62 4.31
CA THR A 777 23.98 -13.27 4.24
C THR A 777 24.17 -12.50 5.54
N SER A 778 24.03 -13.17 6.69
CA SER A 778 24.28 -12.53 8.00
C SER A 778 25.74 -12.15 8.19
N GLY A 779 26.68 -13.01 7.79
CA GLY A 779 28.11 -12.66 7.82
C GLY A 779 28.44 -11.48 6.90
N ALA A 780 27.84 -11.45 5.70
CA ALA A 780 28.00 -10.35 4.76
C ALA A 780 27.46 -9.02 5.32
N GLN A 781 26.30 -9.03 5.99
CA GLN A 781 25.75 -7.86 6.66
C GLN A 781 26.70 -7.37 7.77
N ARG A 782 27.25 -8.27 8.61
CA ARG A 782 28.23 -7.88 9.64
C ARG A 782 29.49 -7.25 9.06
N LEU A 783 30.02 -7.83 7.98
CA LEU A 783 31.19 -7.29 7.28
C LEU A 783 30.89 -5.88 6.77
N LEU A 784 29.71 -5.72 6.19
CA LEU A 784 29.25 -4.46 5.62
C LEU A 784 29.01 -3.38 6.70
N ASP A 785 28.44 -3.75 7.85
CA ASP A 785 28.23 -2.83 8.98
C ASP A 785 29.57 -2.29 9.51
N ALA A 786 30.61 -3.13 9.55
CA ALA A 786 31.95 -2.71 9.94
C ALA A 786 32.62 -1.80 8.90
N VAL A 787 32.33 -2.00 7.61
CA VAL A 787 32.75 -1.08 6.55
C VAL A 787 32.05 0.27 6.71
N ASP A 788 30.73 0.29 6.93
CA ASP A 788 29.95 1.52 7.05
C ASP A 788 30.28 2.35 8.30
N ALA A 789 30.67 1.66 9.37
CA ALA A 789 31.09 2.25 10.64
C ALA A 789 32.58 2.67 10.64
N ASP A 790 33.27 2.59 9.50
CA ASP A 790 34.70 2.91 9.35
C ASP A 790 35.61 2.12 10.33
N LEU A 791 35.19 0.92 10.71
CA LEU A 791 35.93 0.03 11.63
C LEU A 791 37.00 -0.78 10.89
N ALA A 792 36.79 -1.09 9.61
CA ALA A 792 37.75 -1.80 8.78
C ALA A 792 38.81 -0.86 8.17
N PRO A 793 40.11 -1.25 8.12
CA PRO A 793 41.12 -0.48 7.39
C PRO A 793 40.72 -0.27 5.91
N PRO A 794 41.03 0.88 5.27
CA PRO A 794 40.54 1.19 3.91
C PRO A 794 40.85 0.13 2.85
N ALA A 795 42.02 -0.52 2.95
CA ALA A 795 42.41 -1.60 2.04
C ALA A 795 41.58 -2.88 2.23
N VAL A 796 41.17 -3.18 3.48
CA VAL A 796 40.31 -4.32 3.81
C VAL A 796 38.87 -4.02 3.39
N ALA A 797 38.37 -2.81 3.68
CA ALA A 797 37.05 -2.35 3.25
C ALA A 797 36.90 -2.43 1.73
N LYS A 798 37.90 -1.94 0.97
CA LYS A 798 37.89 -2.04 -0.50
C LYS A 798 37.81 -3.50 -0.97
N ARG A 799 38.61 -4.40 -0.39
CA ARG A 799 38.59 -5.82 -0.75
C ARG A 799 37.26 -6.49 -0.43
N ALA A 800 36.65 -6.15 0.71
CA ALA A 800 35.34 -6.64 1.10
C ALA A 800 34.28 -6.22 0.08
N VAL A 801 34.29 -4.95 -0.36
CA VAL A 801 33.41 -4.43 -1.40
C VAL A 801 33.65 -5.12 -2.75
N ASP A 802 34.90 -5.24 -3.20
CA ASP A 802 35.24 -5.89 -4.48
C ASP A 802 34.79 -7.37 -4.50
N ALA A 803 34.95 -8.09 -3.39
CA ALA A 803 34.52 -9.48 -3.25
C ALA A 803 32.99 -9.62 -3.15
N GLY A 804 32.34 -8.73 -2.39
CA GLY A 804 30.88 -8.73 -2.22
C GLY A 804 30.13 -8.42 -3.52
N THR A 805 30.57 -7.39 -4.26
CA THR A 805 29.93 -6.96 -5.54
C THR A 805 30.02 -8.01 -6.65
N THR A 806 30.94 -8.97 -6.56
CA THR A 806 31.10 -10.05 -7.54
C THR A 806 30.64 -11.41 -7.01
N HIS A 807 29.98 -11.44 -5.84
CA HIS A 807 29.58 -12.67 -5.19
C HIS A 807 28.48 -13.41 -5.97
N ALA A 808 28.56 -14.74 -6.01
CA ALA A 808 27.64 -15.58 -6.77
C ALA A 808 26.23 -15.66 -6.16
N ASN A 809 26.10 -15.45 -4.85
CA ASN A 809 24.81 -15.36 -4.16
C ASN A 809 24.27 -13.93 -4.22
N ASP A 810 23.12 -13.75 -4.87
CA ASP A 810 22.41 -12.47 -5.02
C ASP A 810 22.11 -11.79 -3.67
N ALA A 811 21.74 -12.54 -2.64
CA ALA A 811 21.44 -11.97 -1.31
C ALA A 811 22.67 -11.33 -0.65
N VAL A 812 23.87 -11.84 -0.96
CA VAL A 812 25.13 -11.23 -0.52
C VAL A 812 25.51 -10.09 -1.45
N ARG A 813 25.45 -10.29 -2.77
CA ARG A 813 25.89 -9.31 -3.75
C ARG A 813 25.12 -7.98 -3.67
N ASP A 814 23.79 -8.06 -3.58
CA ASP A 814 22.91 -6.89 -3.60
C ASP A 814 23.14 -5.92 -2.40
N LEU A 815 23.72 -6.41 -1.30
CA LEU A 815 24.14 -5.57 -0.16
C LEU A 815 25.30 -4.63 -0.52
N PHE A 816 26.17 -5.06 -1.44
CA PHE A 816 27.36 -4.29 -1.85
C PHE A 816 27.13 -3.50 -3.14
N GLU A 817 26.01 -3.69 -3.86
CA GLU A 817 25.69 -2.97 -5.10
C GLU A 817 25.73 -1.45 -4.95
N ARG A 818 25.43 -0.92 -3.75
CA ARG A 818 25.52 0.51 -3.42
C ARG A 818 26.93 1.13 -3.59
N TYR A 819 27.97 0.31 -3.70
CA TYR A 819 29.34 0.76 -3.95
C TYR A 819 29.77 0.65 -5.42
N VAL A 820 28.91 0.07 -6.27
CA VAL A 820 29.13 -0.01 -7.71
C VAL A 820 28.62 1.30 -8.33
N PRO A 821 29.44 2.02 -9.10
CA PRO A 821 28.97 3.20 -9.83
C PRO A 821 27.83 2.81 -10.77
N VAL A 822 26.73 3.58 -10.72
CA VAL A 822 25.56 3.42 -11.59
C VAL A 822 25.88 3.72 -13.05
#